data_AF-A0A2S5TBB9-F1
#
_entry.id   AF-A0A2S5TBB9-F1
#
_cell.length_a   1.000
_cell.length_b   1.000
_cell.length_c   1.000
_cell.angle_alpha   90.00
_cell.angle_beta   90.00
_cell.angle_gamma   90.00
#
_symmetry.space_group_name_H-M   'P 1'
#
loop_
_entity.id
_entity.type
_entity.pdbx_description
1 polymer ?
#
loop_
_entity_poly.entity_id
_entity_poly.type
_entity_poly.pdbx_seq_one_letter_code
_entity_poly.pdbx_strand_id
1 'polypeptide(L)'
;TGVLDVTATGGTLRLEGASLSGNGADLSASGALTLVGNLDGGTALVVLQGDTITAAAVSGGTVKLTASGLLDAGDIGAGAGGITALAGSIATGKLTATGGGDITGTATGGDLLADAVSGDVVTLMASGDIETGGITANTLSLTAGGSLTTLGLQAGAGGASLMATSIDSGAITVTGGDLSATAQAGNLEAGGITANGVELAAAGGDIDVGDVTASEAHFSAPDGAITVGTVSAGGDVDFDFGTSLDTGTLTLAGTLFADLSNTDAVFGDINAQAVDITVAGGDIVIGNVTVAQDIDLTASGSVQFGNLGGQNITISLGQDSTIASSQITAGGDFILGGAGVLGGNSLVVQAQDIEIGTGLSLASATFTAQAAVSFGGALFDLDTLTVNASDIQAEGASFVVGEASLTSGGNVTLNNAQLQGGRYTISAEGLVQDAGEGGAVFDVAALGISAGEIALGNSSIVVGSGLAALGGDAALLSALQGKNPELLPASQGPNASFIASRVQLGNLDLAGDYLYISADEVLLGGSIDAPLDLFVHFSPMTAGADLGIEAAASLARQINLNRDEHFNVFPGTTFAIGGVGYAGDIYIGENGAVSLLPRQSNFVFMTDGQIFGLSSLVTNGSVVVLNGTAVVSDENPVPLNDEFMPDLPGDELEIQDPESEASSFGTGEVEYESAPTEADGSLQCT
;
A
#
# COMPACT_ATOMS: atom_id res chain seq x y z
N THR A 1 80.49 0.66 3.60
CA THR A 1 80.39 -0.80 3.84
C THR A 1 80.38 -1.16 5.32
N GLY A 2 80.73 -0.25 6.24
CA GLY A 2 80.59 -0.49 7.68
C GLY A 2 79.21 -0.09 8.22
N VAL A 3 78.98 -0.45 9.48
CA VAL A 3 77.87 0.06 10.32
C VAL A 3 78.35 1.35 10.99
N LEU A 4 77.51 2.39 11.00
CA LEU A 4 77.77 3.59 11.78
C LEU A 4 77.22 3.39 13.20
N ASP A 5 78.10 3.20 14.19
CA ASP A 5 77.73 3.02 15.61
C ASP A 5 78.18 4.23 16.42
N VAL A 6 77.22 4.99 16.98
CA VAL A 6 77.49 6.17 17.79
C VAL A 6 76.53 6.23 18.97
N THR A 7 77.08 6.22 20.19
CA THR A 7 76.31 6.36 21.42
C THR A 7 76.71 7.62 22.19
N ALA A 8 75.77 8.52 22.44
CA ALA A 8 75.88 9.65 23.35
C ALA A 8 75.26 9.29 24.71
N THR A 9 76.10 8.85 25.65
CA THR A 9 75.68 8.41 27.00
C THR A 9 75.13 9.53 27.89
N GLY A 10 75.25 10.80 27.46
CA GLY A 10 74.68 11.97 28.12
C GLY A 10 74.36 13.08 27.12
N GLY A 11 73.13 13.59 27.14
CA GLY A 11 72.72 14.76 26.35
C GLY A 11 72.39 14.44 24.89
N THR A 12 72.78 15.34 23.99
CA THR A 12 72.39 15.32 22.58
C THR A 12 73.43 14.65 21.68
N LEU A 13 72.99 13.82 20.74
CA LEU A 13 73.78 13.40 19.58
C LEU A 13 73.33 14.19 18.35
N ARG A 14 74.25 14.93 17.73
CA ARG A 14 73.99 15.63 16.47
C ARG A 14 74.98 15.18 15.41
N LEU A 15 74.46 14.67 14.29
CA LEU A 15 75.24 14.30 13.13
C LEU A 15 74.84 15.22 11.96
N GLU A 16 75.82 15.88 11.35
CA GLU A 16 75.59 16.76 10.22
C GLU A 16 76.25 16.21 8.97
N GLY A 17 75.46 16.04 7.91
CA GLY A 17 75.95 15.66 6.60
C GLY A 17 74.80 15.58 5.62
N ALA A 18 74.95 16.16 4.42
CA ALA A 18 73.88 16.16 3.42
C ALA A 18 73.27 14.76 3.16
N SER A 19 74.10 13.72 3.27
CA SER A 19 73.69 12.32 3.37
C SER A 19 74.70 11.55 4.22
N LEU A 20 74.18 10.72 5.14
CA LEU A 20 74.90 9.71 5.89
C LEU A 20 74.56 8.35 5.27
N SER A 21 75.53 7.64 4.72
CA SER A 21 75.30 6.34 4.07
C SER A 21 76.20 5.24 4.61
N GLY A 22 75.65 4.04 4.75
CA GLY A 22 76.31 2.88 5.34
C GLY A 22 75.64 1.56 4.97
N ASN A 23 76.09 0.47 5.58
CA ASN A 23 75.37 -0.80 5.56
C ASN A 23 74.87 -1.09 6.98
N GLY A 24 74.06 -0.16 7.49
CA GLY A 24 73.49 -0.15 8.83
C GLY A 24 73.92 1.05 9.66
N ALA A 25 73.13 1.37 10.67
CA ALA A 25 73.43 2.40 11.65
C ALA A 25 72.84 2.01 13.01
N ASP A 26 73.55 2.29 14.09
CA ASP A 26 73.08 2.17 15.47
C ASP A 26 73.44 3.47 16.20
N LEU A 27 72.46 4.37 16.30
CA LEU A 27 72.64 5.71 16.84
C LEU A 27 71.78 5.87 18.09
N SER A 28 72.41 6.18 19.22
CA SER A 28 71.71 6.31 20.50
C SER A 28 72.11 7.60 21.21
N ALA A 29 71.13 8.31 21.76
CA ALA A 29 71.31 9.44 22.66
C ALA A 29 70.38 9.31 23.87
N SER A 30 70.84 9.74 25.04
CA SER A 30 69.97 9.84 26.22
C SER A 30 69.04 11.06 26.20
N GLY A 31 69.33 12.05 25.37
CA GLY A 31 68.48 13.21 25.08
C GLY A 31 68.12 13.25 23.59
N ALA A 32 68.22 14.41 22.94
CA ALA A 32 67.89 14.52 21.53
C ALA A 32 68.91 13.84 20.59
N LEU A 33 68.42 13.19 19.54
CA LEU A 33 69.16 12.68 18.40
C LEU A 33 68.75 13.48 17.16
N THR A 34 69.67 14.27 16.59
CA THR A 34 69.40 15.08 15.40
C THR A 34 70.31 14.68 14.25
N LEU A 35 69.69 14.31 13.12
CA LEU A 35 70.34 14.02 11.85
C LEU A 35 70.03 15.16 10.87
N VAL A 36 71.05 15.95 10.54
CA VAL A 36 70.93 17.01 9.54
C VAL A 36 71.30 16.43 8.18
N GLY A 37 70.30 15.90 7.49
CA GLY A 37 70.39 15.22 6.19
C GLY A 37 69.79 13.82 6.22
N ASN A 38 69.88 13.10 5.11
CA ASN A 38 69.28 11.77 4.96
C ASN A 38 70.20 10.70 5.55
N LEU A 39 69.65 9.71 6.25
CA LEU A 39 70.36 8.51 6.66
C LEU A 39 69.94 7.32 5.79
N ASP A 40 70.90 6.70 5.10
CA ASP A 40 70.70 5.49 4.31
C ASP A 40 71.56 4.34 4.84
N GLY A 41 70.92 3.38 5.52
CA GLY A 41 71.52 2.16 6.03
C GLY A 41 71.66 1.05 5.00
N GLY A 42 71.29 1.26 3.73
CA GLY A 42 71.34 0.23 2.70
C GLY A 42 70.39 -0.92 3.00
N THR A 43 70.86 -2.17 2.88
CA THR A 43 70.03 -3.37 3.12
C THR A 43 70.08 -3.88 4.56
N ALA A 44 70.79 -3.19 5.46
CA ALA A 44 70.97 -3.61 6.84
C ALA A 44 70.04 -2.89 7.81
N LEU A 45 70.17 -3.21 9.10
CA LEU A 45 69.40 -2.61 10.18
C LEU A 45 69.84 -1.17 10.45
N VAL A 46 68.86 -0.27 10.59
CA VAL A 46 69.02 1.07 11.15
C VAL A 46 68.29 1.13 12.49
N VAL A 47 69.00 1.46 13.57
CA VAL A 47 68.45 1.67 14.92
C VAL A 47 68.74 3.11 15.34
N LEU A 48 67.69 3.88 15.64
CA LEU A 48 67.79 5.22 16.22
C LEU A 48 67.09 5.26 17.58
N GLN A 49 67.78 5.75 18.62
CA GLN A 49 67.23 5.87 19.97
C GLN A 49 67.52 7.26 20.55
N GLY A 50 66.50 7.88 21.15
CA GLY A 50 66.59 9.23 21.74
C GLY A 50 65.39 9.59 22.62
N ASP A 51 65.42 10.75 23.26
CA ASP A 51 64.21 11.38 23.80
C ASP A 51 63.41 12.04 22.67
N THR A 52 64.11 12.76 21.81
CA THR A 52 63.58 13.34 20.57
C THR A 52 64.44 12.87 19.43
N ILE A 53 63.85 12.34 18.37
CA ILE A 53 64.54 12.01 17.13
C ILE A 53 64.10 13.00 16.08
N THR A 54 65.04 13.71 15.46
CA THR A 54 64.79 14.57 14.30
C THR A 54 65.64 14.11 13.12
N ALA A 55 65.03 13.76 11.99
CA ALA A 55 65.75 13.29 10.80
C ALA A 55 65.11 13.77 9.49
N ALA A 56 65.91 14.11 8.46
CA ALA A 56 65.33 14.53 7.18
C ALA A 56 64.70 13.36 6.39
N ALA A 57 65.33 12.19 6.43
CA ALA A 57 64.80 10.92 5.93
C ALA A 57 65.63 9.77 6.51
N VAL A 58 65.03 8.59 6.66
CA VAL A 58 65.70 7.38 7.15
C VAL A 58 65.35 6.20 6.25
N SER A 59 66.35 5.54 5.68
CA SER A 59 66.16 4.30 4.90
C SER A 59 67.05 3.15 5.40
N GLY A 60 66.58 1.92 5.28
CA GLY A 60 67.35 0.71 5.62
C GLY A 60 66.69 -0.58 5.10
N GLY A 61 67.30 -1.73 5.38
CA GLY A 61 66.65 -3.03 5.18
C GLY A 61 65.55 -3.29 6.23
N THR A 62 65.87 -2.92 7.48
CA THR A 62 64.94 -2.80 8.62
C THR A 62 65.21 -1.45 9.27
N VAL A 63 64.16 -0.74 9.68
CA VAL A 63 64.29 0.53 10.41
C VAL A 63 63.59 0.42 11.77
N LYS A 64 64.33 0.69 12.86
CA LYS A 64 63.82 0.76 14.22
C LYS A 64 64.08 2.13 14.84
N LEU A 65 63.03 2.83 15.21
CA LEU A 65 63.06 4.16 15.80
C LEU A 65 62.41 4.11 17.18
N THR A 66 63.11 4.61 18.20
CA THR A 66 62.57 4.67 19.57
C THR A 66 62.85 6.03 20.18
N ALA A 67 61.81 6.86 20.27
CA ALA A 67 61.83 8.14 20.96
C ALA A 67 61.05 8.03 22.27
N SER A 68 61.51 8.62 23.38
CA SER A 68 60.68 8.70 24.59
C SER A 68 59.62 9.81 24.50
N GLY A 69 59.89 10.85 23.72
CA GLY A 69 59.04 12.01 23.46
C GLY A 69 58.57 12.08 22.02
N LEU A 70 59.33 12.73 21.13
CA LEU A 70 58.91 13.01 19.75
C LEU A 70 59.80 12.30 18.73
N LEU A 71 59.18 11.64 17.75
CA LEU A 71 59.81 11.28 16.50
C LEU A 71 59.32 12.24 15.41
N ASP A 72 60.21 13.10 14.92
CA ASP A 72 59.97 14.04 13.82
C ASP A 72 60.91 13.68 12.66
N ALA A 73 60.37 13.04 11.62
CA ALA A 73 61.15 12.64 10.47
C ALA A 73 60.49 13.05 9.14
N GLY A 74 61.26 13.18 8.07
CA GLY A 74 60.68 13.12 6.73
C GLY A 74 60.30 11.68 6.37
N ASP A 75 60.66 11.23 5.17
CA ASP A 75 60.32 9.87 4.72
C ASP A 75 61.10 8.79 5.48
N ILE A 76 60.42 7.72 5.87
CA ILE A 76 61.00 6.51 6.47
C ILE A 76 60.75 5.33 5.52
N GLY A 77 61.83 4.73 5.04
CA GLY A 77 61.82 3.62 4.10
C GLY A 77 62.47 2.34 4.65
N ALA A 78 61.83 1.20 4.45
CA ALA A 78 62.42 -0.12 4.73
C ALA A 78 62.28 -1.08 3.54
N GLY A 79 63.17 -2.07 3.49
CA GLY A 79 63.00 -3.27 2.68
C GLY A 79 62.08 -4.29 3.35
N ALA A 80 62.29 -5.57 3.04
CA ALA A 80 61.49 -6.69 3.57
C ALA A 80 61.59 -6.86 5.09
N GLY A 81 62.48 -6.12 5.75
CA GLY A 81 62.66 -6.16 7.19
C GLY A 81 61.74 -5.21 7.97
N GLY A 82 61.00 -4.32 7.29
CA GLY A 82 59.95 -3.51 7.89
C GLY A 82 60.41 -2.28 8.70
N ILE A 83 59.42 -1.56 9.21
CA ILE A 83 59.55 -0.33 10.02
C ILE A 83 58.94 -0.60 11.39
N THR A 84 59.66 -0.27 12.46
CA THR A 84 59.12 -0.17 13.82
C THR A 84 59.42 1.21 14.40
N ALA A 85 58.40 2.01 14.64
CA ALA A 85 58.51 3.34 15.24
C ALA A 85 57.72 3.39 16.55
N LEU A 86 58.40 3.72 17.65
CA LEU A 86 57.82 3.92 18.96
C LEU A 86 58.18 5.30 19.46
N ALA A 87 57.20 6.14 19.78
CA ALA A 87 57.40 7.47 20.34
C ALA A 87 56.30 7.87 21.33
N GLY A 88 56.45 8.99 22.03
CA GLY A 88 55.33 9.69 22.64
C GLY A 88 54.37 10.21 21.57
N SER A 89 54.93 10.91 20.56
CA SER A 89 54.24 11.34 19.33
C SER A 89 55.10 11.05 18.11
N ILE A 90 54.46 10.74 16.99
CA ILE A 90 55.11 10.44 15.70
C ILE A 90 54.62 11.46 14.68
N ALA A 91 55.54 12.20 14.07
CA ALA A 91 55.30 13.05 12.91
C ALA A 91 56.30 12.65 11.82
N THR A 92 55.78 12.12 10.71
CA THR A 92 56.60 11.57 9.64
C THR A 92 56.10 12.01 8.27
N GLY A 93 56.96 12.00 7.26
CA GLY A 93 56.54 12.03 5.86
C GLY A 93 55.87 10.70 5.49
N LYS A 94 56.39 10.01 4.48
CA LYS A 94 55.90 8.68 4.10
C LYS A 94 56.51 7.58 4.94
N LEU A 95 55.71 6.59 5.32
CA LEU A 95 56.16 5.31 5.85
C LEU A 95 56.05 4.27 4.73
N THR A 96 57.17 3.71 4.26
CA THR A 96 57.16 2.75 3.14
C THR A 96 58.03 1.53 3.44
N ALA A 97 57.41 0.36 3.59
CA ALA A 97 58.08 -0.92 3.69
C ALA A 97 57.83 -1.74 2.40
N THR A 98 58.90 -2.14 1.73
CA THR A 98 58.83 -2.84 0.43
C THR A 98 59.18 -4.31 0.55
N GLY A 99 58.75 -5.14 -0.42
CA GLY A 99 59.15 -6.55 -0.47
C GLY A 99 58.56 -7.43 0.64
N GLY A 100 57.35 -7.11 1.10
CA GLY A 100 56.68 -7.85 2.18
C GLY A 100 57.05 -7.37 3.59
N GLY A 101 57.61 -6.15 3.71
CA GLY A 101 57.95 -5.58 5.02
C GLY A 101 56.72 -5.03 5.74
N ASP A 102 56.67 -5.25 7.05
CA ASP A 102 55.60 -4.75 7.91
C ASP A 102 55.91 -3.34 8.45
N ILE A 103 54.86 -2.62 8.84
CA ILE A 103 54.97 -1.31 9.51
C ILE A 103 54.25 -1.41 10.87
N THR A 104 54.99 -1.11 11.94
CA THR A 104 54.42 -0.90 13.27
C THR A 104 54.75 0.51 13.75
N GLY A 105 53.73 1.34 13.94
CA GLY A 105 53.84 2.68 14.51
C GLY A 105 53.08 2.77 15.83
N THR A 106 53.72 3.27 16.88
CA THR A 106 53.08 3.43 18.20
C THR A 106 53.42 4.80 18.80
N ALA A 107 52.42 5.68 18.86
CA ALA A 107 52.45 6.96 19.57
C ALA A 107 51.77 6.80 20.95
N THR A 108 52.57 6.64 21.99
CA THR A 108 52.12 6.25 23.33
C THR A 108 51.49 7.37 24.16
N GLY A 109 51.71 8.64 23.78
CA GLY A 109 51.28 9.81 24.54
C GLY A 109 50.66 10.94 23.72
N GLY A 110 50.55 10.78 22.40
CA GLY A 110 49.96 11.77 21.50
C GLY A 110 49.69 11.19 20.12
N ASP A 111 49.85 12.02 19.10
CA ASP A 111 49.35 11.72 17.76
C ASP A 111 50.37 10.96 16.90
N LEU A 112 49.84 10.30 15.87
CA LEU A 112 50.60 9.72 14.76
C LEU A 112 50.19 10.40 13.45
N LEU A 113 51.10 11.18 12.90
CA LEU A 113 50.93 11.92 11.64
C LEU A 113 51.85 11.33 10.57
N ALA A 114 51.29 10.93 9.42
CA ALA A 114 52.08 10.44 8.28
C ALA A 114 51.45 10.80 6.92
N ASP A 115 52.23 11.36 5.99
CA ASP A 115 51.73 11.76 4.67
C ASP A 115 51.14 10.58 3.86
N ALA A 116 51.71 9.37 4.01
CA ALA A 116 51.18 8.13 3.42
C ALA A 116 51.84 6.91 4.08
N VAL A 117 51.15 5.77 4.08
CA VAL A 117 51.65 4.52 4.68
C VAL A 117 51.50 3.37 3.69
N SER A 118 52.58 2.63 3.43
CA SER A 118 52.55 1.46 2.54
C SER A 118 53.43 0.32 3.06
N GLY A 119 52.84 -0.87 3.26
CA GLY A 119 53.53 -2.08 3.76
C GLY A 119 52.74 -3.36 3.46
N ASP A 120 53.17 -4.51 3.98
CA ASP A 120 52.39 -5.75 3.92
C ASP A 120 51.37 -5.81 5.06
N VAL A 121 51.84 -5.89 6.30
CA VAL A 121 51.01 -5.65 7.49
C VAL A 121 51.27 -4.24 8.02
N VAL A 122 50.22 -3.44 8.19
CA VAL A 122 50.29 -2.10 8.78
C VAL A 122 49.53 -2.08 10.10
N THR A 123 50.24 -1.80 11.19
CA THR A 123 49.68 -1.64 12.54
C THR A 123 50.05 -0.27 13.09
N LEU A 124 49.08 0.63 13.23
CA LEU A 124 49.29 1.96 13.79
C LEU A 124 48.44 2.14 15.04
N MET A 125 49.08 2.60 16.11
CA MET A 125 48.43 2.87 17.40
C MET A 125 48.81 4.26 17.88
N ALA A 126 47.83 5.08 18.25
CA ALA A 126 48.03 6.38 18.86
C ALA A 126 47.12 6.54 20.08
N SER A 127 47.61 7.11 21.17
CA SER A 127 46.74 7.51 22.29
C SER A 127 45.94 8.77 21.98
N GLY A 128 46.44 9.62 21.07
CA GLY A 128 45.72 10.74 20.47
C GLY A 128 45.16 10.34 19.11
N ASP A 129 45.37 11.21 18.13
CA ASP A 129 44.83 11.05 16.77
C ASP A 129 45.77 10.23 15.87
N ILE A 130 45.19 9.58 14.86
CA ILE A 130 45.92 9.09 13.69
C ILE A 130 45.47 9.91 12.50
N GLU A 131 46.37 10.71 11.93
CA GLU A 131 46.13 11.44 10.68
C GLU A 131 47.08 10.91 9.61
N THR A 132 46.52 10.36 8.55
CA THR A 132 47.33 9.89 7.42
C THR A 132 46.76 10.33 6.08
N GLY A 133 47.59 10.41 5.05
CA GLY A 133 47.09 10.48 3.69
C GLY A 133 46.48 9.14 3.25
N GLY A 134 47.04 8.54 2.20
CA GLY A 134 46.60 7.22 1.74
C GLY A 134 47.32 6.09 2.47
N ILE A 135 46.61 5.01 2.79
CA ILE A 135 47.18 3.77 3.31
C ILE A 135 47.03 2.64 2.29
N THR A 136 48.09 1.85 2.08
CA THR A 136 48.06 0.64 1.27
C THR A 136 48.73 -0.51 2.03
N ALA A 137 47.96 -1.55 2.33
CA ALA A 137 48.43 -2.73 3.04
C ALA A 137 47.78 -4.00 2.49
N ASN A 138 48.32 -5.18 2.81
CA ASN A 138 47.56 -6.43 2.69
C ASN A 138 46.67 -6.65 3.92
N THR A 139 47.19 -6.33 5.12
CA THR A 139 46.44 -6.36 6.40
C THR A 139 46.58 -5.01 7.09
N LEU A 140 45.47 -4.44 7.55
CA LEU A 140 45.44 -3.13 8.19
C LEU A 140 44.82 -3.19 9.59
N SER A 141 45.50 -2.63 10.58
CA SER A 141 44.98 -2.44 11.94
C SER A 141 45.33 -1.04 12.45
N LEU A 142 44.31 -0.20 12.67
CA LEU A 142 44.45 1.17 13.14
C LEU A 142 43.70 1.34 14.47
N THR A 143 44.37 1.91 15.47
CA THR A 143 43.77 2.21 16.76
C THR A 143 44.16 3.61 17.23
N ALA A 144 43.20 4.53 17.24
CA ALA A 144 43.36 5.88 17.77
C ALA A 144 42.59 6.03 19.09
N GLY A 145 43.16 6.72 20.07
CA GLY A 145 42.41 7.14 21.27
C GLY A 145 41.52 8.34 20.98
N GLY A 146 41.91 9.20 20.05
CA GLY A 146 41.12 10.30 19.49
C GLY A 146 40.51 9.92 18.14
N SER A 147 40.70 10.77 17.14
CA SER A 147 40.19 10.61 15.78
C SER A 147 41.11 9.76 14.90
N LEU A 148 40.52 9.03 13.96
CA LEU A 148 41.22 8.44 12.83
C LEU A 148 40.80 9.17 11.55
N THR A 149 41.72 9.92 10.94
CA THR A 149 41.49 10.65 9.70
C THR A 149 42.39 10.13 8.58
N THR A 150 41.80 9.68 7.47
CA THR A 150 42.56 9.19 6.30
C THR A 150 41.97 9.67 4.97
N LEU A 151 42.81 9.95 3.97
CA LEU A 151 42.31 10.33 2.64
C LEU A 151 41.82 9.12 1.81
N GLY A 152 42.08 7.90 2.27
CA GLY A 152 41.63 6.65 1.65
C GLY A 152 42.45 5.44 2.08
N LEU A 153 41.81 4.27 2.06
CA LEU A 153 42.35 3.03 2.59
C LEU A 153 42.27 1.93 1.53
N GLN A 154 43.39 1.25 1.28
CA GLN A 154 43.45 0.04 0.46
C GLN A 154 44.06 -1.09 1.28
N ALA A 155 43.25 -2.13 1.54
CA ALA A 155 43.66 -3.36 2.19
C ALA A 155 43.48 -4.56 1.22
N GLY A 156 44.26 -5.62 1.45
CA GLY A 156 44.18 -6.87 0.70
C GLY A 156 43.31 -7.91 1.40
N ALA A 157 43.67 -9.18 1.20
CA ALA A 157 42.91 -10.32 1.72
C ALA A 157 43.03 -10.48 3.25
N GLY A 158 43.93 -9.73 3.89
CA GLY A 158 44.08 -9.72 5.34
C GLY A 158 43.03 -8.89 6.07
N GLY A 159 42.23 -8.09 5.35
CA GLY A 159 41.19 -7.25 5.94
C GLY A 159 41.68 -5.93 6.52
N ALA A 160 40.73 -5.15 7.03
CA ALA A 160 40.97 -3.90 7.72
C ALA A 160 40.18 -3.82 9.03
N SER A 161 40.86 -3.46 10.12
CA SER A 161 40.27 -3.21 11.43
C SER A 161 40.58 -1.78 11.89
N LEU A 162 39.55 -0.98 12.08
CA LEU A 162 39.65 0.44 12.44
C LEU A 162 38.94 0.67 13.78
N MET A 163 39.62 1.29 14.74
CA MET A 163 39.01 1.63 16.02
C MET A 163 39.46 3.02 16.47
N ALA A 164 38.51 3.92 16.72
CA ALA A 164 38.79 5.28 17.15
C ALA A 164 37.63 5.86 17.98
N THR A 165 37.81 7.04 18.56
CA THR A 165 36.69 7.82 19.09
C THR A 165 35.74 8.23 17.97
N SER A 166 36.29 8.72 16.86
CA SER A 166 35.59 9.02 15.60
C SER A 166 36.46 8.62 14.41
N ILE A 167 35.83 8.25 13.29
CA ILE A 167 36.50 7.84 12.06
C ILE A 167 36.04 8.76 10.93
N ASP A 168 36.98 9.34 10.21
CA ASP A 168 36.77 10.08 8.96
C ASP A 168 37.72 9.51 7.90
N SER A 169 37.16 8.92 6.85
CA SER A 169 37.93 8.31 5.79
C SER A 169 37.43 8.74 4.41
N GLY A 170 38.35 8.86 3.46
CA GLY A 170 38.00 8.72 2.05
C GLY A 170 37.47 7.31 1.72
N ALA A 171 37.51 6.95 0.44
CA ALA A 171 37.07 5.62 0.01
C ALA A 171 37.89 4.50 0.67
N ILE A 172 37.21 3.39 1.02
CA ILE A 172 37.80 2.20 1.63
C ILE A 172 37.64 1.02 0.67
N THR A 173 38.75 0.36 0.34
CA THR A 173 38.74 -0.83 -0.53
C THR A 173 39.51 -1.96 0.15
N VAL A 174 38.83 -3.05 0.48
CA VAL A 174 39.38 -4.27 1.06
C VAL A 174 39.20 -5.42 0.07
N THR A 175 40.26 -5.77 -0.65
CA THR A 175 40.17 -6.78 -1.71
C THR A 175 40.29 -8.19 -1.15
N GLY A 176 39.17 -8.91 -1.06
CA GLY A 176 39.13 -10.32 -0.64
C GLY A 176 39.22 -10.55 0.87
N GLY A 177 39.13 -9.48 1.67
CA GLY A 177 39.04 -9.53 3.13
C GLY A 177 37.89 -8.64 3.63
N ASP A 178 37.66 -8.68 4.93
CA ASP A 178 36.54 -7.98 5.57
C ASP A 178 36.97 -6.61 6.14
N LEU A 179 36.02 -5.69 6.24
CA LEU A 179 36.16 -4.41 6.93
C LEU A 179 35.39 -4.46 8.25
N SER A 180 36.06 -4.15 9.35
CA SER A 180 35.44 -3.88 10.64
C SER A 180 35.90 -2.50 11.12
N ALA A 181 34.96 -1.58 11.33
CA ALA A 181 35.25 -0.21 11.75
C ALA A 181 34.33 0.21 12.90
N THR A 182 34.93 0.70 13.99
CA THR A 182 34.20 1.10 15.20
C THR A 182 34.59 2.51 15.64
N ALA A 183 33.63 3.43 15.57
CA ALA A 183 33.67 4.71 16.26
C ALA A 183 33.02 4.57 17.65
N GLN A 184 33.82 4.75 18.70
CA GLN A 184 33.41 4.44 20.08
C GLN A 184 32.45 5.48 20.69
N ALA A 185 32.52 6.73 20.24
CA ALA A 185 31.69 7.80 20.82
C ALA A 185 31.30 8.91 19.83
N GLY A 186 31.99 9.04 18.70
CA GLY A 186 31.65 9.99 17.65
C GLY A 186 31.17 9.30 16.37
N ASN A 187 31.21 10.06 15.27
CA ASN A 187 30.73 9.60 13.97
C ASN A 187 31.72 8.64 13.29
N LEU A 188 31.16 7.83 12.40
CA LEU A 188 31.88 7.07 11.39
C LEU A 188 31.50 7.63 10.02
N GLU A 189 32.40 8.40 9.43
CA GLU A 189 32.24 9.03 8.12
C GLU A 189 33.20 8.35 7.12
N ALA A 190 32.68 7.90 5.98
CA ALA A 190 33.50 7.32 4.93
C ALA A 190 33.00 7.66 3.52
N GLY A 191 33.91 7.61 2.55
CA GLY A 191 33.53 7.57 1.12
C GLY A 191 32.83 6.26 0.74
N GLY A 192 32.97 5.85 -0.53
CA GLY A 192 32.50 4.52 -0.94
C GLY A 192 33.31 3.39 -0.29
N ILE A 193 32.63 2.28 0.03
CA ILE A 193 33.21 1.10 0.66
C ILE A 193 33.07 -0.11 -0.27
N THR A 194 34.16 -0.84 -0.47
CA THR A 194 34.15 -2.14 -1.12
C THR A 194 34.93 -3.13 -0.29
N ALA A 195 34.29 -4.18 0.21
CA ALA A 195 34.93 -5.23 0.99
C ALA A 195 34.28 -6.60 0.70
N ASN A 196 34.79 -7.68 1.30
CA ASN A 196 34.04 -8.92 1.38
C ASN A 196 32.92 -8.76 2.42
N GLY A 197 33.18 -8.83 3.73
CA GLY A 197 32.22 -8.38 4.75
C GLY A 197 32.40 -6.91 5.12
N VAL A 198 31.31 -6.24 5.52
CA VAL A 198 31.32 -4.89 6.09
C VAL A 198 30.62 -4.89 7.45
N GLU A 199 31.32 -4.49 8.50
CA GLU A 199 30.78 -4.27 9.84
C GLU A 199 31.15 -2.84 10.29
N LEU A 200 30.14 -1.97 10.38
CA LEU A 200 30.31 -0.58 10.82
C LEU A 200 29.54 -0.35 12.12
N ALA A 201 30.22 0.21 13.12
CA ALA A 201 29.60 0.56 14.40
C ALA A 201 29.95 1.99 14.83
N ALA A 202 28.94 2.78 15.19
CA ALA A 202 29.08 4.10 15.79
C ALA A 202 28.24 4.17 17.08
N ALA A 203 28.84 3.78 18.21
CA ALA A 203 28.09 3.53 19.44
C ALA A 203 27.45 4.78 20.07
N GLY A 204 27.95 5.98 19.76
CA GLY A 204 27.45 7.25 20.30
C GLY A 204 27.30 8.36 19.27
N GLY A 205 27.36 8.02 17.98
CA GLY A 205 27.30 8.98 16.88
C GLY A 205 26.68 8.37 15.64
N ASP A 206 26.78 9.10 14.53
CA ASP A 206 26.14 8.71 13.27
C ASP A 206 27.09 7.87 12.38
N ILE A 207 26.50 7.08 11.49
CA ILE A 207 27.19 6.49 10.34
C ILE A 207 26.78 7.28 9.10
N ASP A 208 27.73 7.87 8.38
CA ASP A 208 27.52 8.52 7.09
C ASP A 208 28.53 7.98 6.07
N VAL A 209 28.07 7.12 5.17
CA VAL A 209 28.94 6.47 4.19
C VAL A 209 28.36 6.54 2.78
N GLY A 210 29.25 6.54 1.78
CA GLY A 210 28.87 6.48 0.36
C GLY A 210 28.30 5.11 -0.04
N ASP A 211 28.47 4.75 -1.31
CA ASP A 211 28.02 3.44 -1.80
C ASP A 211 28.80 2.30 -1.14
N VAL A 212 28.11 1.21 -0.79
CA VAL A 212 28.68 0.02 -0.15
C VAL A 212 28.52 -1.19 -1.07
N THR A 213 29.62 -1.89 -1.34
CA THR A 213 29.63 -3.18 -2.04
C THR A 213 30.26 -4.26 -1.16
N ALA A 214 29.50 -5.31 -0.84
CA ALA A 214 29.91 -6.37 0.07
C ALA A 214 29.29 -7.74 -0.31
N SER A 215 29.71 -8.81 0.36
CA SER A 215 28.96 -10.06 0.45
C SER A 215 27.87 -9.94 1.51
N GLU A 216 28.17 -9.36 2.67
CA GLU A 216 27.23 -9.07 3.76
C GLU A 216 27.58 -7.70 4.36
N ALA A 217 26.59 -6.96 4.85
CA ALA A 217 26.81 -5.66 5.49
C ALA A 217 25.96 -5.50 6.77
N HIS A 218 26.59 -5.06 7.85
CA HIS A 218 25.94 -4.73 9.11
C HIS A 218 26.32 -3.32 9.54
N PHE A 219 25.31 -2.52 9.87
CA PHE A 219 25.45 -1.14 10.31
C PHE A 219 24.78 -0.97 11.67
N SER A 220 25.53 -0.57 12.70
CA SER A 220 25.00 -0.36 14.05
C SER A 220 25.35 1.04 14.57
N ALA A 221 24.33 1.90 14.69
CA ALA A 221 24.37 3.21 15.30
C ALA A 221 23.20 3.35 16.31
N PRO A 222 23.20 2.59 17.41
CA PRO A 222 22.03 2.39 18.27
C PRO A 222 21.51 3.68 18.95
N ASP A 223 22.35 4.71 19.03
CA ASP A 223 22.01 6.05 19.56
C ASP A 223 22.04 7.14 18.47
N GLY A 224 22.34 6.79 17.22
CA GLY A 224 22.60 7.70 16.11
C GLY A 224 21.81 7.41 14.85
N ALA A 225 22.07 8.21 13.81
CA ALA A 225 21.50 8.05 12.48
C ALA A 225 22.41 7.19 11.59
N ILE A 226 21.81 6.56 10.58
CA ILE A 226 22.54 5.87 9.51
C ILE A 226 22.15 6.52 8.18
N THR A 227 23.14 7.07 7.49
CA THR A 227 23.04 7.53 6.09
C THR A 227 23.97 6.68 5.24
N VAL A 228 23.40 5.98 4.26
CA VAL A 228 24.16 5.13 3.34
C VAL A 228 23.74 5.42 1.91
N GLY A 229 24.70 5.43 0.98
CA GLY A 229 24.41 5.46 -0.45
C GLY A 229 23.70 4.21 -0.96
N THR A 230 24.06 3.76 -2.17
CA THR A 230 23.58 2.49 -2.70
C THR A 230 24.26 1.33 -1.98
N VAL A 231 23.51 0.30 -1.59
CA VAL A 231 24.07 -0.94 -1.03
C VAL A 231 23.90 -2.08 -2.03
N SER A 232 25.00 -2.71 -2.42
CA SER A 232 25.01 -3.94 -3.20
C SER A 232 25.65 -5.07 -2.38
N ALA A 233 24.83 -6.01 -1.92
CA ALA A 233 25.27 -7.13 -1.09
C ALA A 233 24.98 -8.50 -1.75
N GLY A 234 25.93 -9.43 -1.65
CA GLY A 234 25.76 -10.82 -2.07
C GLY A 234 24.92 -11.69 -1.11
N GLY A 235 24.46 -11.11 -0.01
CA GLY A 235 23.81 -11.77 1.13
C GLY A 235 22.93 -10.76 1.87
N ASP A 236 22.86 -10.91 3.19
CA ASP A 236 21.97 -10.12 4.04
C ASP A 236 22.53 -8.72 4.33
N VAL A 237 21.62 -7.79 4.61
CA VAL A 237 21.94 -6.46 5.13
C VAL A 237 21.08 -6.19 6.36
N ASP A 238 21.74 -5.70 7.41
CA ASP A 238 21.13 -5.43 8.70
C ASP A 238 21.46 -4.00 9.18
N PHE A 239 20.43 -3.31 9.68
CA PHE A 239 20.49 -1.95 10.18
C PHE A 239 19.96 -1.91 11.63
N ASP A 240 20.82 -1.50 12.55
CA ASP A 240 20.50 -1.21 13.95
C ASP A 240 20.76 0.28 14.21
N PHE A 241 19.72 1.08 14.45
CA PHE A 241 19.87 2.52 14.61
C PHE A 241 18.90 3.15 15.61
N GLY A 242 19.32 4.31 16.14
CA GLY A 242 18.64 4.98 17.24
C GLY A 242 17.77 6.17 16.87
N THR A 243 18.04 6.85 15.74
CA THR A 243 17.35 8.12 15.41
C THR A 243 16.70 8.19 14.03
N SER A 244 17.38 7.81 12.96
CA SER A 244 16.84 7.77 11.60
C SER A 244 17.69 6.92 10.66
N LEU A 245 17.08 6.39 9.61
CA LEU A 245 17.77 5.73 8.51
C LEU A 245 17.43 6.39 7.18
N ASP A 246 18.46 6.69 6.39
CA ASP A 246 18.34 7.11 5.00
C ASP A 246 19.28 6.25 4.14
N THR A 247 18.68 5.46 3.25
CA THR A 247 19.42 4.62 2.31
C THR A 247 19.05 4.92 0.88
N GLY A 248 20.04 4.78 -0.01
CA GLY A 248 19.80 4.75 -1.45
C GLY A 248 19.10 3.46 -1.91
N THR A 249 19.43 2.99 -3.12
CA THR A 249 18.93 1.71 -3.61
C THR A 249 19.60 0.55 -2.90
N LEU A 250 18.84 -0.48 -2.52
CA LEU A 250 19.32 -1.72 -1.93
C LEU A 250 19.20 -2.85 -2.94
N THR A 251 20.32 -3.47 -3.32
CA THR A 251 20.37 -4.66 -4.21
C THR A 251 21.05 -5.81 -3.49
N LEU A 252 20.23 -6.73 -2.97
CA LEU A 252 20.64 -7.79 -2.06
C LEU A 252 20.31 -9.16 -2.69
N ALA A 253 21.22 -10.13 -2.57
CA ALA A 253 20.87 -11.52 -2.87
C ALA A 253 20.28 -12.27 -1.66
N GLY A 254 20.38 -11.69 -0.46
CA GLY A 254 19.77 -12.16 0.78
C GLY A 254 18.59 -11.29 1.23
N THR A 255 18.33 -11.30 2.53
CA THR A 255 17.22 -10.61 3.19
C THR A 255 17.64 -9.23 3.69
N LEU A 256 16.72 -8.27 3.60
CA LEU A 256 16.85 -7.01 4.33
C LEU A 256 16.17 -7.16 5.69
N PHE A 257 16.92 -6.89 6.76
CA PHE A 257 16.39 -6.77 8.11
C PHE A 257 16.52 -5.32 8.59
N ALA A 258 15.41 -4.76 9.09
CA ALA A 258 15.42 -3.50 9.79
C ALA A 258 14.38 -3.53 10.93
N ASP A 259 14.86 -3.59 12.17
CA ASP A 259 14.03 -3.48 13.38
C ASP A 259 14.28 -2.11 14.04
N LEU A 260 13.28 -1.24 14.01
CA LEU A 260 13.39 0.15 14.43
C LEU A 260 12.52 0.40 15.65
N SER A 261 13.12 0.96 16.69
CA SER A 261 12.40 1.17 17.94
C SER A 261 11.52 2.42 17.96
N ASN A 262 11.92 3.56 17.37
CA ASN A 262 11.15 4.83 17.46
C ASN A 262 11.44 5.88 16.36
N THR A 263 11.83 5.46 15.16
CA THR A 263 12.56 6.35 14.23
C THR A 263 12.04 6.30 12.81
N ASP A 264 12.23 7.39 12.08
CA ASP A 264 11.86 7.47 10.68
C ASP A 264 12.86 6.67 9.82
N ALA A 265 12.33 6.02 8.79
CA ALA A 265 13.09 5.19 7.86
C ALA A 265 12.79 5.59 6.43
N VAL A 266 13.83 5.92 5.68
CA VAL A 266 13.77 6.19 4.25
C VAL A 266 14.60 5.16 3.52
N PHE A 267 13.92 4.41 2.66
CA PHE A 267 14.54 3.46 1.74
C PHE A 267 14.29 3.91 0.31
N GLY A 268 15.32 3.83 -0.53
CA GLY A 268 15.15 3.89 -1.97
C GLY A 268 14.40 2.67 -2.52
N ASP A 269 14.70 2.30 -3.77
CA ASP A 269 14.22 1.05 -4.33
C ASP A 269 14.93 -0.15 -3.67
N ILE A 270 14.20 -1.23 -3.39
CA ILE A 270 14.70 -2.46 -2.78
C ILE A 270 14.53 -3.63 -3.76
N ASN A 271 15.63 -4.30 -4.07
CA ASN A 271 15.67 -5.56 -4.80
C ASN A 271 16.39 -6.59 -3.93
N ALA A 272 15.64 -7.50 -3.30
CA ALA A 272 16.16 -8.43 -2.31
C ALA A 272 15.58 -9.84 -2.48
N GLN A 273 16.05 -10.82 -1.69
CA GLN A 273 15.38 -12.12 -1.61
C GLN A 273 14.07 -12.02 -0.82
N ALA A 274 14.10 -11.33 0.32
CA ALA A 274 12.98 -11.06 1.22
C ALA A 274 13.20 -9.70 1.91
N VAL A 275 12.14 -9.13 2.47
CA VAL A 275 12.16 -7.88 3.24
C VAL A 275 11.38 -8.06 4.54
N ASP A 276 12.03 -7.77 5.66
CA ASP A 276 11.41 -7.70 6.99
C ASP A 276 11.76 -6.34 7.61
N ILE A 277 10.77 -5.44 7.65
CA ILE A 277 10.90 -4.10 8.21
C ILE A 277 9.84 -3.91 9.30
N THR A 278 10.29 -3.65 10.52
CA THR A 278 9.44 -3.36 11.67
C THR A 278 9.80 -2.01 12.27
N VAL A 279 8.85 -1.07 12.34
CA VAL A 279 9.06 0.29 12.89
C VAL A 279 8.10 0.61 14.02
N ALA A 280 8.59 0.57 15.25
CA ALA A 280 7.79 0.68 16.47
C ALA A 280 7.46 2.11 16.94
N GLY A 281 8.00 3.18 16.31
CA GLY A 281 7.55 4.56 16.63
C GLY A 281 7.69 5.65 15.56
N GLY A 282 8.25 5.39 14.39
CA GLY A 282 8.44 6.39 13.32
C GLY A 282 7.74 6.06 12.00
N ASP A 283 7.87 6.96 11.04
CA ASP A 283 7.33 6.83 9.69
C ASP A 283 8.23 5.99 8.79
N ILE A 284 7.64 5.29 7.82
CA ILE A 284 8.34 4.53 6.79
C ILE A 284 8.06 5.16 5.43
N VAL A 285 9.11 5.48 4.68
CA VAL A 285 9.05 5.81 3.26
C VAL A 285 9.91 4.82 2.50
N ILE A 286 9.29 4.03 1.62
CA ILE A 286 9.99 3.05 0.78
C ILE A 286 9.71 3.36 -0.69
N GLY A 287 10.72 3.20 -1.55
CA GLY A 287 10.55 3.21 -3.00
C GLY A 287 9.79 1.99 -3.52
N ASN A 288 10.19 1.47 -4.67
CA ASN A 288 9.66 0.21 -5.18
C ASN A 288 10.36 -0.97 -4.50
N VAL A 289 9.60 -2.00 -4.14
CA VAL A 289 10.12 -3.25 -3.58
C VAL A 289 9.86 -4.38 -4.55
N THR A 290 10.90 -5.11 -4.94
CA THR A 290 10.81 -6.34 -5.72
C THR A 290 11.61 -7.42 -5.02
N VAL A 291 10.93 -8.45 -4.54
CA VAL A 291 11.55 -9.59 -3.88
C VAL A 291 11.10 -10.91 -4.49
N ALA A 292 11.90 -11.96 -4.29
CA ALA A 292 11.55 -13.30 -4.72
C ALA A 292 10.65 -14.05 -3.72
N GLN A 293 10.70 -13.66 -2.44
CA GLN A 293 9.98 -14.26 -1.34
C GLN A 293 9.07 -13.21 -0.69
N ASP A 294 9.06 -13.11 0.64
CA ASP A 294 8.05 -12.38 1.38
C ASP A 294 8.46 -10.92 1.64
N ILE A 295 7.44 -10.07 1.75
CA ILE A 295 7.54 -8.69 2.21
C ILE A 295 6.69 -8.57 3.48
N ASP A 296 7.33 -8.31 4.61
CA ASP A 296 6.67 -7.98 5.87
C ASP A 296 7.01 -6.53 6.25
N LEU A 297 5.99 -5.67 6.23
CA LEU A 297 6.09 -4.27 6.62
C LEU A 297 5.18 -4.01 7.82
N THR A 298 5.78 -3.73 8.98
CA THR A 298 5.04 -3.34 10.18
C THR A 298 5.48 -1.95 10.59
N ALA A 299 4.56 -0.99 10.69
CA ALA A 299 4.86 0.33 11.23
C ALA A 299 3.82 0.73 12.26
N SER A 300 4.26 1.36 13.34
CA SER A 300 3.40 2.08 14.27
C SER A 300 3.09 3.51 13.78
N GLY A 301 3.99 4.09 12.98
CA GLY A 301 3.81 5.37 12.29
C GLY A 301 3.06 5.21 10.97
N SER A 302 3.17 6.24 10.12
CA SER A 302 2.64 6.20 8.77
C SER A 302 3.57 5.42 7.83
N VAL A 303 2.99 4.79 6.82
CA VAL A 303 3.74 4.06 5.78
C VAL A 303 3.45 4.69 4.41
N GLN A 304 4.50 4.97 3.66
CA GLN A 304 4.45 5.34 2.26
C GLN A 304 5.29 4.34 1.46
N PHE A 305 4.74 3.80 0.39
CA PHE A 305 5.43 2.83 -0.45
C PHE A 305 5.11 3.04 -1.93
N GLY A 306 6.08 2.71 -2.80
CA GLY A 306 5.90 2.62 -4.25
C GLY A 306 5.15 1.36 -4.68
N ASN A 307 5.63 0.69 -5.73
CA ASN A 307 5.10 -0.61 -6.12
C ASN A 307 5.73 -1.74 -5.29
N LEU A 308 4.95 -2.77 -4.98
CA LEU A 308 5.40 -3.94 -4.21
C LEU A 308 5.22 -5.21 -5.04
N GLY A 309 6.26 -6.04 -5.12
CA GLY A 309 6.25 -7.33 -5.80
C GLY A 309 6.94 -8.41 -4.97
N GLY A 310 6.24 -9.50 -4.68
CA GLY A 310 6.76 -10.59 -3.83
C GLY A 310 5.92 -11.88 -3.93
N GLN A 311 6.25 -12.87 -3.12
CA GLN A 311 5.46 -14.09 -2.95
C GLN A 311 4.29 -13.80 -2.01
N ASN A 312 4.53 -13.56 -0.72
CA ASN A 312 3.51 -13.07 0.22
C ASN A 312 3.84 -11.64 0.64
N ILE A 313 2.82 -10.82 0.84
CA ILE A 313 2.99 -9.41 1.20
C ILE A 313 2.06 -9.10 2.38
N THR A 314 2.65 -8.77 3.52
CA THR A 314 1.95 -8.34 4.73
C THR A 314 2.28 -6.89 5.03
N ILE A 315 1.26 -6.06 5.21
CA ILE A 315 1.40 -4.67 5.65
C ILE A 315 0.53 -4.45 6.87
N SER A 316 1.12 -4.02 7.98
CA SER A 316 0.42 -3.66 9.21
C SER A 316 0.60 -2.18 9.53
N LEU A 317 -0.49 -1.42 9.48
CA LEU A 317 -0.51 0.03 9.71
C LEU A 317 -0.91 0.38 11.15
N GLY A 318 -0.03 1.02 11.90
CA GLY A 318 -0.32 1.53 13.24
C GLY A 318 -1.02 2.89 13.25
N GLN A 319 -0.79 3.70 12.23
CA GLN A 319 -1.40 5.02 12.02
C GLN A 319 -1.83 5.22 10.57
N ASP A 320 -2.60 6.28 10.34
CA ASP A 320 -3.03 6.67 9.01
C ASP A 320 -1.82 6.85 8.09
N SER A 321 -1.92 6.23 6.92
CA SER A 321 -0.83 6.10 5.96
C SER A 321 -1.29 6.61 4.61
N THR A 322 -0.36 7.07 3.79
CA THR A 322 -0.71 7.65 2.48
C THR A 322 0.11 7.05 1.37
N ILE A 323 -0.54 6.68 0.29
CA ILE A 323 0.09 6.29 -0.97
C ILE A 323 -0.28 7.28 -2.08
N ALA A 324 0.59 7.44 -3.07
CA ALA A 324 0.21 8.14 -4.29
C ALA A 324 -0.65 7.21 -5.15
N SER A 325 0.01 6.39 -5.96
CA SER A 325 -0.58 5.31 -6.73
C SER A 325 0.34 4.12 -6.63
N SER A 326 -0.16 2.99 -6.12
CA SER A 326 0.68 1.82 -5.86
C SER A 326 0.06 0.57 -6.50
N GLN A 327 0.91 -0.20 -7.18
CA GLN A 327 0.59 -1.53 -7.66
C GLN A 327 1.26 -2.58 -6.78
N ILE A 328 0.46 -3.54 -6.31
CA ILE A 328 0.91 -4.67 -5.50
C ILE A 328 0.69 -5.95 -6.30
N THR A 329 1.74 -6.75 -6.44
CA THR A 329 1.69 -8.08 -7.09
C THR A 329 2.26 -9.13 -6.14
N ALA A 330 1.40 -9.92 -5.52
CA ALA A 330 1.76 -11.06 -4.70
C ALA A 330 1.57 -12.36 -5.49
N GLY A 331 2.56 -13.26 -5.49
CA GLY A 331 2.41 -14.60 -6.05
C GLY A 331 1.50 -15.51 -5.20
N GLY A 332 1.33 -15.18 -3.93
CA GLY A 332 0.54 -15.83 -2.91
C GLY A 332 -0.37 -14.80 -2.25
N ASP A 333 -0.27 -14.61 -0.94
CA ASP A 333 -1.24 -13.84 -0.18
C ASP A 333 -0.86 -12.36 -0.09
N PHE A 334 -1.86 -11.48 -0.13
CA PHE A 334 -1.73 -10.08 0.26
C PHE A 334 -2.61 -9.77 1.46
N ILE A 335 -2.01 -9.27 2.54
CA ILE A 335 -2.70 -8.91 3.77
C ILE A 335 -2.40 -7.45 4.09
N LEU A 336 -3.46 -6.64 4.18
CA LEU A 336 -3.39 -5.26 4.67
C LEU A 336 -4.20 -5.15 5.97
N GLY A 337 -3.49 -5.05 7.09
CA GLY A 337 -4.07 -4.98 8.43
C GLY A 337 -3.61 -3.76 9.23
N GLY A 338 -3.93 -3.77 10.51
CA GLY A 338 -3.60 -2.71 11.47
C GLY A 338 -4.79 -1.84 11.85
N ALA A 339 -4.52 -0.76 12.58
CA ALA A 339 -5.53 0.16 13.10
C ALA A 339 -5.64 1.47 12.29
N GLY A 340 -4.64 1.77 11.45
CA GLY A 340 -4.59 3.00 10.65
C GLY A 340 -5.27 2.89 9.29
N VAL A 341 -5.76 4.01 8.75
CA VAL A 341 -6.41 4.07 7.43
C VAL A 341 -5.37 4.26 6.32
N LEU A 342 -5.52 3.55 5.19
CA LEU A 342 -4.71 3.79 3.99
C LEU A 342 -5.41 4.81 3.07
N GLY A 343 -4.88 6.03 3.01
CA GLY A 343 -5.32 7.11 2.13
C GLY A 343 -4.49 7.25 0.85
N GLY A 344 -4.98 7.99 -0.15
CA GLY A 344 -4.24 8.18 -1.41
C GLY A 344 -5.08 8.31 -2.67
N ASN A 345 -4.45 8.13 -3.84
CA ASN A 345 -5.16 8.16 -5.12
C ASN A 345 -5.66 6.77 -5.53
N SER A 346 -4.75 5.80 -5.70
CA SER A 346 -5.14 4.50 -6.27
C SER A 346 -4.35 3.32 -5.71
N LEU A 347 -5.05 2.24 -5.39
CA LEU A 347 -4.46 0.95 -5.05
C LEU A 347 -4.91 -0.13 -6.04
N VAL A 348 -3.95 -0.83 -6.66
CA VAL A 348 -4.22 -2.00 -7.52
C VAL A 348 -3.49 -3.20 -6.94
N VAL A 349 -4.23 -4.25 -6.57
CA VAL A 349 -3.69 -5.47 -5.97
C VAL A 349 -4.00 -6.67 -6.86
N GLN A 350 -2.98 -7.48 -7.13
CA GLN A 350 -3.09 -8.79 -7.76
C GLN A 350 -2.45 -9.84 -6.84
N ALA A 351 -3.22 -10.84 -6.42
CA ALA A 351 -2.74 -11.88 -5.51
C ALA A 351 -3.46 -13.23 -5.73
N GLN A 352 -3.01 -14.28 -5.04
CA GLN A 352 -3.78 -15.51 -4.89
C GLN A 352 -4.99 -15.27 -4.00
N ASP A 353 -4.76 -14.73 -2.80
CA ASP A 353 -5.76 -14.34 -1.81
C ASP A 353 -5.49 -12.90 -1.32
N ILE A 354 -6.55 -12.16 -1.03
CA ILE A 354 -6.51 -10.76 -0.58
C ILE A 354 -7.31 -10.62 0.71
N GLU A 355 -6.68 -10.10 1.76
CA GLU A 355 -7.33 -9.74 3.02
C GLU A 355 -7.10 -8.25 3.33
N ILE A 356 -8.20 -7.50 3.45
CA ILE A 356 -8.18 -6.10 3.84
C ILE A 356 -8.86 -5.94 5.19
N GLY A 357 -8.06 -5.94 6.25
CA GLY A 357 -8.50 -5.80 7.64
C GLY A 357 -8.59 -4.35 8.14
N THR A 358 -8.05 -3.39 7.39
CA THR A 358 -8.06 -1.97 7.76
C THR A 358 -8.87 -1.09 6.81
N GLY A 359 -9.14 0.14 7.21
CA GLY A 359 -9.92 1.10 6.43
C GLY A 359 -9.15 1.68 5.24
N LEU A 360 -9.88 2.05 4.18
CA LEU A 360 -9.33 2.69 2.99
C LEU A 360 -10.02 4.04 2.75
N SER A 361 -9.24 5.04 2.32
CA SER A 361 -9.71 6.37 1.90
C SER A 361 -9.03 6.78 0.59
N LEU A 362 -9.42 6.16 -0.53
CA LEU A 362 -8.73 6.27 -1.82
C LEU A 362 -9.68 6.80 -2.90
N ALA A 363 -9.17 7.49 -3.93
CA ALA A 363 -10.01 7.77 -5.10
C ALA A 363 -10.42 6.46 -5.81
N SER A 364 -9.54 5.46 -5.88
CA SER A 364 -9.89 4.16 -6.48
C SER A 364 -9.17 2.98 -5.85
N ALA A 365 -9.84 1.82 -5.82
CA ALA A 365 -9.24 0.56 -5.44
C ALA A 365 -9.66 -0.56 -6.41
N THR A 366 -8.70 -1.36 -6.85
CA THR A 366 -8.93 -2.56 -7.69
C THR A 366 -8.26 -3.77 -7.06
N PHE A 367 -9.05 -4.80 -6.75
CA PHE A 367 -8.58 -6.06 -6.17
C PHE A 367 -8.85 -7.20 -7.15
N THR A 368 -7.81 -7.93 -7.54
CA THR A 368 -7.92 -9.12 -8.38
C THR A 368 -7.26 -10.30 -7.66
N ALA A 369 -8.07 -11.24 -7.20
CA ALA A 369 -7.62 -12.47 -6.55
C ALA A 369 -7.94 -13.69 -7.40
N GLN A 370 -7.10 -14.72 -7.36
CA GLN A 370 -7.43 -16.00 -8.00
C GLN A 370 -8.40 -16.83 -7.15
N ALA A 371 -8.28 -16.76 -5.82
CA ALA A 371 -9.14 -17.42 -4.86
C ALA A 371 -10.08 -16.40 -4.20
N ALA A 372 -9.71 -15.77 -3.09
CA ALA A 372 -10.65 -14.94 -2.34
C ALA A 372 -10.21 -13.48 -2.17
N VAL A 373 -11.21 -12.60 -2.04
CA VAL A 373 -11.05 -11.25 -1.47
C VAL A 373 -11.92 -11.17 -0.22
N SER A 374 -11.32 -10.81 0.91
CA SER A 374 -12.01 -10.59 2.18
C SER A 374 -11.82 -9.17 2.70
N PHE A 375 -12.92 -8.57 3.14
CA PHE A 375 -12.94 -7.25 3.79
C PHE A 375 -13.40 -7.41 5.24
N GLY A 376 -12.55 -6.95 6.17
CA GLY A 376 -12.85 -6.89 7.59
C GLY A 376 -13.77 -5.72 7.97
N GLY A 377 -14.05 -5.60 9.26
CA GLY A 377 -14.99 -4.61 9.83
C GLY A 377 -14.47 -3.17 9.87
N ALA A 378 -14.04 -2.66 8.72
CA ALA A 378 -13.47 -1.31 8.56
C ALA A 378 -14.33 -0.43 7.63
N LEU A 379 -13.97 0.86 7.57
CA LEU A 379 -14.58 1.84 6.65
C LEU A 379 -13.78 1.91 5.34
N PHE A 380 -14.49 1.84 4.21
CA PHE A 380 -13.95 1.95 2.86
C PHE A 380 -14.63 3.15 2.17
N ASP A 381 -13.97 4.30 2.19
CA ASP A 381 -14.40 5.53 1.53
C ASP A 381 -13.68 5.67 0.18
N LEU A 382 -14.40 5.45 -0.92
CA LEU A 382 -13.83 5.32 -2.27
C LEU A 382 -14.69 6.02 -3.33
N ASP A 383 -14.07 6.65 -4.34
CA ASP A 383 -14.89 7.05 -5.52
C ASP A 383 -15.23 5.82 -6.36
N THR A 384 -14.28 4.89 -6.54
CA THR A 384 -14.47 3.67 -7.33
C THR A 384 -13.88 2.43 -6.67
N LEU A 385 -14.65 1.35 -6.58
CA LEU A 385 -14.21 0.02 -6.13
C LEU A 385 -14.44 -1.02 -7.22
N THR A 386 -13.41 -1.78 -7.59
CA THR A 386 -13.52 -2.95 -8.46
C THR A 386 -12.93 -4.17 -7.77
N VAL A 387 -13.70 -5.26 -7.69
CA VAL A 387 -13.27 -6.53 -7.10
C VAL A 387 -13.53 -7.66 -8.09
N ASN A 388 -12.52 -8.48 -8.34
CA ASN A 388 -12.61 -9.69 -9.15
C ASN A 388 -11.94 -10.86 -8.40
N ALA A 389 -12.71 -11.89 -8.04
CA ALA A 389 -12.21 -13.03 -7.29
C ALA A 389 -13.01 -14.31 -7.59
N SER A 390 -12.55 -15.48 -7.12
CA SER A 390 -13.44 -16.64 -7.04
C SER A 390 -14.51 -16.37 -5.97
N ASP A 391 -14.13 -15.97 -4.76
CA ASP A 391 -15.09 -15.65 -3.70
C ASP A 391 -14.84 -14.23 -3.13
N ILE A 392 -15.92 -13.53 -2.79
CA ILE A 392 -15.87 -12.22 -2.16
C ILE A 392 -16.60 -12.29 -0.82
N GLN A 393 -15.92 -11.90 0.26
CA GLN A 393 -16.49 -11.83 1.60
C GLN A 393 -16.34 -10.42 2.16
N ALA A 394 -17.43 -9.88 2.70
CA ALA A 394 -17.41 -8.65 3.48
C ALA A 394 -18.05 -8.94 4.84
N GLU A 395 -17.27 -8.79 5.92
CA GLU A 395 -17.71 -9.05 7.29
C GLU A 395 -17.65 -7.77 8.12
N GLY A 396 -18.81 -7.19 8.39
CA GLY A 396 -18.93 -5.91 9.11
C GLY A 396 -18.34 -4.69 8.37
N ALA A 397 -17.88 -4.87 7.13
CA ALA A 397 -17.31 -3.81 6.30
C ALA A 397 -18.35 -2.73 5.97
N SER A 398 -17.92 -1.46 5.98
CA SER A 398 -18.74 -0.31 5.58
C SER A 398 -18.16 0.33 4.32
N PHE A 399 -18.83 0.15 3.18
CA PHE A 399 -18.48 0.72 1.90
C PHE A 399 -19.25 2.02 1.68
N VAL A 400 -18.55 3.14 1.57
CA VAL A 400 -19.09 4.43 1.11
C VAL A 400 -18.45 4.68 -0.25
N VAL A 401 -19.16 4.30 -1.33
CA VAL A 401 -18.55 4.22 -2.65
C VAL A 401 -19.37 4.96 -3.70
N GLY A 402 -18.73 5.75 -4.55
CA GLY A 402 -19.37 6.37 -5.72
C GLY A 402 -19.83 5.34 -6.76
N GLU A 403 -18.94 4.43 -7.15
CA GLU A 403 -19.27 3.28 -7.99
C GLU A 403 -18.53 2.00 -7.55
N ALA A 404 -19.27 0.92 -7.33
CA ALA A 404 -18.71 -0.37 -6.96
C ALA A 404 -19.11 -1.48 -7.96
N SER A 405 -18.12 -2.28 -8.36
CA SER A 405 -18.30 -3.49 -9.17
C SER A 405 -17.67 -4.67 -8.45
N LEU A 406 -18.49 -5.61 -7.98
CA LEU A 406 -18.08 -6.85 -7.32
C LEU A 406 -18.37 -8.02 -8.26
N THR A 407 -17.34 -8.63 -8.82
CA THR A 407 -17.44 -9.77 -9.73
C THR A 407 -16.81 -11.00 -9.11
N SER A 408 -17.60 -12.05 -8.93
CA SER A 408 -17.18 -13.31 -8.31
C SER A 408 -17.46 -14.50 -9.23
N GLY A 409 -16.47 -15.38 -9.43
CA GLY A 409 -16.65 -16.69 -10.08
C GLY A 409 -17.37 -17.73 -9.20
N GLY A 410 -17.64 -17.38 -7.94
CA GLY A 410 -18.22 -18.20 -6.89
C GLY A 410 -19.26 -17.38 -6.14
N ASN A 411 -19.07 -17.15 -4.83
CA ASN A 411 -20.06 -16.48 -3.98
C ASN A 411 -19.66 -15.06 -3.59
N VAL A 412 -20.67 -14.24 -3.31
CA VAL A 412 -20.54 -12.94 -2.62
C VAL A 412 -21.29 -13.03 -1.28
N THR A 413 -20.56 -12.98 -0.17
CA THR A 413 -21.14 -13.04 1.18
C THR A 413 -21.02 -11.68 1.88
N LEU A 414 -22.17 -11.09 2.23
CA LEU A 414 -22.31 -9.77 2.83
C LEU A 414 -22.76 -9.91 4.30
N ASN A 415 -21.85 -10.33 5.18
CA ASN A 415 -22.18 -10.58 6.58
C ASN A 415 -22.15 -9.27 7.38
N ASN A 416 -23.33 -8.70 7.67
CA ASN A 416 -23.48 -7.38 8.32
C ASN A 416 -22.73 -6.25 7.61
N ALA A 417 -22.54 -6.38 6.29
CA ALA A 417 -21.90 -5.35 5.48
C ALA A 417 -22.85 -4.16 5.28
N GLN A 418 -22.30 -2.95 5.21
CA GLN A 418 -23.03 -1.74 4.87
C GLN A 418 -22.54 -1.23 3.52
N LEU A 419 -23.44 -1.12 2.55
CA LEU A 419 -23.15 -0.64 1.20
C LEU A 419 -23.88 0.68 1.03
N GLN A 420 -23.14 1.78 0.96
CA GLN A 420 -23.68 3.13 0.97
C GLN A 420 -23.15 3.93 -0.23
N GLY A 421 -23.93 4.93 -0.65
CA GLY A 421 -23.50 5.96 -1.58
C GLY A 421 -24.09 5.80 -2.97
N GLY A 422 -23.24 5.61 -3.97
CA GLY A 422 -23.60 5.67 -5.38
C GLY A 422 -24.12 4.35 -5.94
N ARG A 423 -23.53 3.88 -7.04
CA ARG A 423 -24.04 2.73 -7.80
C ARG A 423 -23.30 1.45 -7.45
N TYR A 424 -24.03 0.38 -7.17
CA TYR A 424 -23.46 -0.95 -6.91
C TYR A 424 -23.89 -1.95 -7.98
N THR A 425 -22.91 -2.68 -8.49
CA THR A 425 -23.08 -3.82 -9.40
C THR A 425 -22.44 -5.06 -8.78
N ILE A 426 -23.24 -6.09 -8.51
CA ILE A 426 -22.79 -7.35 -7.92
C ILE A 426 -23.09 -8.46 -8.91
N SER A 427 -22.07 -9.17 -9.36
CA SER A 427 -22.18 -10.32 -10.27
C SER A 427 -21.50 -11.52 -9.65
N ALA A 428 -22.25 -12.59 -9.39
CA ALA A 428 -21.73 -13.85 -8.87
C ALA A 428 -22.16 -15.01 -9.76
N GLU A 429 -21.30 -15.99 -10.04
CA GLU A 429 -21.78 -17.22 -10.68
C GLU A 429 -22.55 -18.12 -9.69
N GLY A 430 -22.25 -18.01 -8.39
CA GLY A 430 -22.88 -18.71 -7.27
C GLY A 430 -23.92 -17.86 -6.53
N LEU A 431 -23.81 -17.82 -5.21
CA LEU A 431 -24.78 -17.20 -4.31
C LEU A 431 -24.37 -15.78 -3.91
N VAL A 432 -25.31 -14.84 -3.92
CA VAL A 432 -25.22 -13.56 -3.21
C VAL A 432 -26.08 -13.66 -1.95
N GLN A 433 -25.47 -13.57 -0.76
CA GLN A 433 -26.17 -13.81 0.51
C GLN A 433 -25.79 -12.86 1.64
N ASP A 434 -26.71 -12.71 2.60
CA ASP A 434 -26.48 -12.09 3.90
C ASP A 434 -26.44 -13.13 5.04
N ALA A 435 -25.23 -13.59 5.38
CA ALA A 435 -25.07 -14.66 6.38
C ALA A 435 -25.19 -14.20 7.85
N GLY A 436 -25.33 -12.90 8.11
CA GLY A 436 -25.32 -12.31 9.45
C GLY A 436 -26.69 -12.22 10.11
N GLU A 437 -26.75 -12.35 11.45
CA GLU A 437 -27.99 -12.16 12.22
C GLU A 437 -28.61 -10.76 12.05
N GLY A 438 -27.81 -9.74 11.70
CA GLY A 438 -28.26 -8.38 11.43
C GLY A 438 -28.61 -8.09 9.97
N GLY A 439 -28.29 -9.00 9.04
CA GLY A 439 -28.45 -8.78 7.60
C GLY A 439 -27.49 -7.74 7.01
N ALA A 440 -27.42 -7.65 5.68
CA ALA A 440 -26.70 -6.57 5.01
C ALA A 440 -27.59 -5.31 4.90
N VAL A 441 -26.96 -4.13 4.90
CA VAL A 441 -27.65 -2.86 4.70
C VAL A 441 -27.18 -2.26 3.38
N PHE A 442 -28.13 -1.96 2.49
CA PHE A 442 -27.89 -1.22 1.26
C PHE A 442 -28.59 0.13 1.37
N ASP A 443 -27.86 1.22 1.18
CA ASP A 443 -28.37 2.59 1.04
C ASP A 443 -27.67 3.26 -0.14
N VAL A 444 -28.17 2.95 -1.34
CA VAL A 444 -27.44 3.17 -2.59
C VAL A 444 -28.27 3.96 -3.58
N ALA A 445 -27.63 4.75 -4.44
CA ALA A 445 -28.32 5.47 -5.50
C ALA A 445 -28.94 4.51 -6.54
N ALA A 446 -28.29 3.38 -6.81
CA ALA A 446 -28.76 2.34 -7.74
C ALA A 446 -28.14 0.98 -7.41
N LEU A 447 -28.90 -0.10 -7.63
CA LEU A 447 -28.48 -1.47 -7.29
C LEU A 447 -28.74 -2.45 -8.44
N GLY A 448 -27.70 -3.14 -8.90
CA GLY A 448 -27.84 -4.28 -9.81
C GLY A 448 -27.16 -5.53 -9.23
N ILE A 449 -27.92 -6.61 -9.08
CA ILE A 449 -27.40 -7.90 -8.62
C ILE A 449 -27.75 -8.98 -9.65
N SER A 450 -26.73 -9.72 -10.12
CA SER A 450 -26.86 -10.92 -10.94
C SER A 450 -26.16 -12.08 -10.24
N ALA A 451 -26.86 -13.18 -10.00
CA ALA A 451 -26.32 -14.33 -9.28
C ALA A 451 -26.91 -15.66 -9.78
N GLY A 452 -26.31 -16.79 -9.40
CA GLY A 452 -27.01 -18.08 -9.46
C GLY A 452 -28.23 -18.11 -8.54
N GLU A 453 -28.08 -17.61 -7.32
CA GLU A 453 -29.15 -17.39 -6.33
C GLU A 453 -28.90 -16.09 -5.56
N ILE A 454 -29.98 -15.37 -5.20
CA ILE A 454 -29.94 -14.19 -4.33
C ILE A 454 -30.71 -14.53 -3.05
N ALA A 455 -30.01 -14.54 -1.91
CA ALA A 455 -30.57 -14.80 -0.58
C ALA A 455 -30.28 -13.62 0.35
N LEU A 456 -31.01 -12.51 0.17
CA LEU A 456 -30.90 -11.27 0.95
C LEU A 456 -32.11 -11.10 1.88
N GLY A 457 -32.58 -12.21 2.45
CA GLY A 457 -33.83 -12.28 3.19
C GLY A 457 -33.84 -11.50 4.50
N ASN A 458 -32.66 -11.25 5.08
CA ASN A 458 -32.51 -10.47 6.32
C ASN A 458 -32.06 -9.03 6.04
N SER A 459 -31.87 -8.66 4.77
CA SER A 459 -31.25 -7.41 4.39
C SER A 459 -32.24 -6.24 4.43
N SER A 460 -31.71 -5.04 4.65
CA SER A 460 -32.44 -3.79 4.46
C SER A 460 -31.92 -3.11 3.21
N ILE A 461 -32.76 -2.98 2.19
CA ILE A 461 -32.38 -2.47 0.88
C ILE A 461 -33.09 -1.15 0.61
N VAL A 462 -32.34 -0.05 0.59
CA VAL A 462 -32.80 1.29 0.21
C VAL A 462 -32.13 1.65 -1.12
N VAL A 463 -32.94 1.95 -2.14
CA VAL A 463 -32.44 2.32 -3.47
C VAL A 463 -33.02 3.66 -3.90
N GLY A 464 -32.13 4.58 -4.27
CA GLY A 464 -32.45 5.89 -4.82
C GLY A 464 -33.05 5.85 -6.23
N SER A 465 -33.00 7.00 -6.91
CA SER A 465 -33.49 7.18 -8.28
C SER A 465 -32.40 7.03 -9.36
N GLY A 466 -31.22 6.52 -9.01
CA GLY A 466 -30.15 6.25 -9.97
C GLY A 466 -30.52 5.08 -10.88
N LEU A 467 -29.74 4.84 -11.94
CA LEU A 467 -29.96 3.72 -12.87
C LEU A 467 -29.01 2.57 -12.57
N ALA A 468 -29.55 1.38 -12.34
CA ALA A 468 -28.79 0.15 -12.17
C ALA A 468 -28.04 -0.18 -13.47
N ALA A 469 -26.86 -0.78 -13.34
CA ALA A 469 -26.03 -1.15 -14.48
C ALA A 469 -26.51 -2.43 -15.20
N LEU A 470 -27.40 -3.20 -14.56
CA LEU A 470 -27.89 -4.49 -15.02
C LEU A 470 -29.42 -4.47 -15.19
N GLY A 471 -29.92 -5.35 -16.06
CA GLY A 471 -31.35 -5.63 -16.22
C GLY A 471 -32.11 -4.66 -17.10
N GLY A 472 -33.44 -4.77 -17.04
CA GLY A 472 -34.39 -4.04 -17.88
C GLY A 472 -34.72 -4.75 -19.19
N ASP A 473 -35.71 -4.23 -19.91
CA ASP A 473 -36.15 -4.73 -21.21
C ASP A 473 -36.60 -3.57 -22.08
N ALA A 474 -35.66 -3.06 -22.89
CA ALA A 474 -35.93 -1.94 -23.78
C ALA A 474 -36.98 -2.27 -24.85
N ALA A 475 -37.15 -3.55 -25.22
CA ALA A 475 -38.14 -3.96 -26.22
C ALA A 475 -39.55 -3.95 -25.63
N LEU A 476 -39.73 -4.44 -24.40
CA LEU A 476 -40.99 -4.31 -23.67
C LEU A 476 -41.36 -2.85 -23.46
N LEU A 477 -40.42 -2.01 -22.99
CA LEU A 477 -40.67 -0.57 -22.82
C LEU A 477 -41.03 0.10 -24.15
N SER A 478 -40.34 -0.22 -25.24
CA SER A 478 -40.69 0.30 -26.57
C SER A 478 -42.06 -0.17 -27.05
N ALA A 479 -42.45 -1.42 -26.78
CA ALA A 479 -43.76 -1.93 -27.13
C ALA A 479 -44.86 -1.25 -26.29
N LEU A 480 -44.60 -1.03 -25.01
CA LEU A 480 -45.49 -0.31 -24.11
C LEU A 480 -45.66 1.15 -24.52
N GLN A 481 -44.58 1.84 -24.87
CA GLN A 481 -44.60 3.20 -25.42
C GLN A 481 -45.51 3.33 -26.65
N GLY A 482 -45.56 2.29 -27.49
CA GLY A 482 -46.41 2.26 -28.67
C GLY A 482 -47.88 1.95 -28.38
N LYS A 483 -48.18 1.18 -27.33
CA LYS A 483 -49.53 0.68 -27.04
C LYS A 483 -50.25 1.43 -25.91
N ASN A 484 -49.55 1.73 -24.82
CA ASN A 484 -50.07 2.47 -23.69
C ASN A 484 -48.94 3.26 -22.99
N PRO A 485 -48.60 4.46 -23.49
CA PRO A 485 -47.46 5.23 -23.00
C PRO A 485 -47.65 5.80 -21.58
N GLU A 486 -48.88 5.85 -21.07
CA GLU A 486 -49.19 6.35 -19.72
C GLU A 486 -48.72 5.39 -18.62
N LEU A 487 -48.43 4.13 -18.97
CA LEU A 487 -47.96 3.10 -18.04
C LEU A 487 -46.44 2.97 -18.01
N LEU A 488 -45.70 3.80 -18.75
CA LEU A 488 -44.25 3.75 -18.75
C LEU A 488 -43.68 4.27 -17.43
N PRO A 489 -42.60 3.67 -16.92
CA PRO A 489 -41.80 4.35 -15.90
C PRO A 489 -41.19 5.62 -16.50
N ALA A 490 -40.99 6.63 -15.67
CA ALA A 490 -40.20 7.81 -16.00
C ALA A 490 -38.72 7.44 -16.19
N SER A 491 -38.19 6.50 -15.41
CA SER A 491 -36.82 5.98 -15.61
C SER A 491 -36.69 5.17 -16.90
N GLN A 492 -35.62 5.41 -17.65
CA GLN A 492 -35.32 4.69 -18.90
C GLN A 492 -34.71 3.29 -18.68
N GLY A 493 -34.48 2.92 -17.43
CA GLY A 493 -33.92 1.65 -16.99
C GLY A 493 -34.22 1.42 -15.50
N PRO A 494 -33.98 0.22 -14.98
CA PRO A 494 -34.28 -0.09 -13.59
C PRO A 494 -33.43 0.75 -12.63
N ASN A 495 -34.00 1.13 -11.50
CA ASN A 495 -33.25 1.68 -10.35
C ASN A 495 -32.66 0.55 -9.51
N ALA A 496 -33.42 -0.54 -9.40
CA ALA A 496 -33.01 -1.80 -8.79
C ALA A 496 -33.23 -2.97 -9.76
N SER A 497 -32.23 -3.85 -9.90
CA SER A 497 -32.31 -5.05 -10.73
C SER A 497 -31.81 -6.27 -9.97
N PHE A 498 -32.60 -7.34 -9.95
CA PHE A 498 -32.24 -8.63 -9.34
C PHE A 498 -32.44 -9.75 -10.36
N ILE A 499 -31.35 -10.44 -10.72
CA ILE A 499 -31.33 -11.48 -11.76
C ILE A 499 -30.74 -12.76 -11.17
N ALA A 500 -31.56 -13.77 -10.89
CA ALA A 500 -31.10 -15.06 -10.38
C ALA A 500 -32.18 -16.14 -10.50
N SER A 501 -31.80 -17.41 -10.46
CA SER A 501 -32.78 -18.51 -10.55
C SER A 501 -33.83 -18.42 -9.43
N ARG A 502 -33.39 -17.98 -8.24
CA ARG A 502 -34.21 -17.63 -7.09
C ARG A 502 -33.77 -16.29 -6.52
N VAL A 503 -34.75 -15.44 -6.21
CA VAL A 503 -34.57 -14.12 -5.60
C VAL A 503 -35.34 -14.06 -4.29
N GLN A 504 -34.61 -13.99 -3.18
CA GLN A 504 -35.18 -13.74 -1.85
C GLN A 504 -34.69 -12.39 -1.32
N LEU A 505 -35.63 -11.49 -1.01
CA LEU A 505 -35.35 -10.14 -0.53
C LEU A 505 -36.02 -9.89 0.84
N GLY A 506 -35.32 -9.15 1.69
CA GLY A 506 -35.80 -8.64 2.98
C GLY A 506 -36.62 -7.37 2.82
N ASN A 507 -36.29 -6.33 3.58
CA ASN A 507 -36.95 -5.03 3.46
C ASN A 507 -36.47 -4.30 2.21
N LEU A 508 -37.39 -3.68 1.48
CA LEU A 508 -37.10 -2.94 0.26
C LEU A 508 -37.77 -1.55 0.29
N ASP A 509 -36.97 -0.50 0.25
CA ASP A 509 -37.40 0.89 0.13
C ASP A 509 -36.87 1.45 -1.21
N LEU A 510 -37.78 1.88 -2.08
CA LEU A 510 -37.45 2.42 -3.39
C LEU A 510 -37.87 3.89 -3.44
N ALA A 511 -36.94 4.77 -3.79
CA ALA A 511 -37.28 6.12 -4.25
C ALA A 511 -37.44 6.18 -5.78
N GLY A 512 -36.84 5.22 -6.48
CA GLY A 512 -36.99 5.03 -7.92
C GLY A 512 -38.33 4.41 -8.32
N ASP A 513 -38.65 4.49 -9.61
CA ASP A 513 -39.93 4.10 -10.20
C ASP A 513 -39.83 2.84 -11.08
N TYR A 514 -38.67 2.19 -11.19
CA TYR A 514 -38.52 0.95 -11.96
C TYR A 514 -37.71 -0.12 -11.19
N LEU A 515 -38.40 -1.21 -10.83
CA LEU A 515 -37.83 -2.45 -10.29
C LEU A 515 -37.86 -3.56 -11.35
N TYR A 516 -36.70 -4.17 -11.63
CA TYR A 516 -36.57 -5.33 -12.53
C TYR A 516 -36.20 -6.58 -11.73
N ILE A 517 -37.00 -7.64 -11.85
CA ILE A 517 -36.73 -8.94 -11.25
C ILE A 517 -36.80 -9.99 -12.34
N SER A 518 -35.68 -10.68 -12.57
CA SER A 518 -35.63 -11.85 -13.43
C SER A 518 -35.30 -13.10 -12.63
N ALA A 519 -36.32 -13.93 -12.39
CA ALA A 519 -36.23 -15.14 -11.59
C ALA A 519 -37.36 -16.12 -11.90
N ASP A 520 -37.16 -17.38 -11.55
CA ASP A 520 -38.21 -18.41 -11.58
C ASP A 520 -38.90 -18.55 -10.21
N GLU A 521 -38.22 -18.18 -9.12
CA GLU A 521 -38.76 -18.12 -7.77
C GLU A 521 -38.47 -16.76 -7.13
N VAL A 522 -39.51 -16.08 -6.62
CA VAL A 522 -39.39 -14.80 -5.93
C VAL A 522 -39.98 -14.93 -4.52
N LEU A 523 -39.22 -14.51 -3.52
CA LEU A 523 -39.63 -14.51 -2.11
C LEU A 523 -39.41 -13.13 -1.52
N LEU A 524 -40.50 -12.44 -1.18
CA LEU A 524 -40.47 -11.10 -0.58
C LEU A 524 -40.86 -11.23 0.90
N GLY A 525 -39.86 -11.19 1.78
CA GLY A 525 -40.03 -11.49 3.22
C GLY A 525 -40.21 -10.27 4.12
N GLY A 526 -39.83 -9.07 3.66
CA GLY A 526 -39.85 -7.84 4.44
C GLY A 526 -40.98 -6.86 4.06
N SER A 527 -40.89 -5.64 4.60
CA SER A 527 -41.75 -4.53 4.17
C SER A 527 -41.26 -3.94 2.86
N ILE A 528 -42.19 -3.55 2.00
CA ILE A 528 -41.89 -2.78 0.79
C ILE A 528 -42.46 -1.37 0.93
N ASP A 529 -41.60 -0.37 0.81
CA ASP A 529 -41.98 1.04 0.65
C ASP A 529 -41.53 1.51 -0.74
N ALA A 530 -42.42 2.18 -1.46
CA ALA A 530 -42.18 2.55 -2.86
C ALA A 530 -43.17 3.63 -3.33
N PRO A 531 -42.86 4.34 -4.44
CA PRO A 531 -43.78 5.29 -5.04
C PRO A 531 -45.04 4.59 -5.55
N LEU A 532 -46.16 5.31 -5.56
CA LEU A 532 -47.44 4.77 -6.01
C LEU A 532 -47.42 4.35 -7.49
N ASP A 533 -46.55 4.96 -8.29
CA ASP A 533 -46.40 4.72 -9.73
C ASP A 533 -45.26 3.76 -10.08
N LEU A 534 -44.74 2.99 -9.11
CA LEU A 534 -43.67 2.02 -9.35
C LEU A 534 -44.05 1.04 -10.48
N PHE A 535 -43.11 0.85 -11.40
CA PHE A 535 -43.14 -0.15 -12.45
C PHE A 535 -42.33 -1.37 -11.99
N VAL A 536 -43.02 -2.48 -11.73
CA VAL A 536 -42.41 -3.75 -11.32
C VAL A 536 -42.43 -4.70 -12.50
N HIS A 537 -41.25 -5.08 -13.00
CA HIS A 537 -41.11 -5.99 -14.11
C HIS A 537 -40.62 -7.36 -13.64
N PHE A 538 -41.50 -8.35 -13.68
CA PHE A 538 -41.18 -9.76 -13.46
C PHE A 538 -40.93 -10.47 -14.80
N SER A 539 -39.68 -10.85 -15.03
CA SER A 539 -39.24 -11.51 -16.27
C SER A 539 -38.70 -12.92 -15.97
N PRO A 540 -39.48 -13.99 -16.21
CA PRO A 540 -39.02 -15.37 -16.02
C PRO A 540 -37.63 -15.65 -16.60
N MET A 541 -36.75 -16.31 -15.84
CA MET A 541 -35.44 -16.71 -16.34
C MET A 541 -35.57 -17.89 -17.32
N THR A 542 -36.41 -18.86 -16.99
CA THR A 542 -36.70 -19.96 -17.90
C THR A 542 -37.69 -19.52 -18.97
N ALA A 543 -37.19 -19.20 -20.16
CA ALA A 543 -37.97 -18.66 -21.28
C ALA A 543 -39.25 -19.43 -21.62
N GLY A 544 -39.28 -20.77 -21.44
CA GLY A 544 -40.45 -21.60 -21.74
C GLY A 544 -41.24 -22.08 -20.52
N ALA A 545 -40.94 -21.60 -19.32
CA ALA A 545 -41.63 -22.03 -18.11
C ALA A 545 -43.01 -21.37 -18.02
N ASP A 546 -44.04 -22.18 -17.78
CA ASP A 546 -45.38 -21.67 -17.50
C ASP A 546 -45.39 -20.86 -16.20
N LEU A 547 -46.05 -19.71 -16.24
CA LEU A 547 -46.21 -18.80 -15.12
C LEU A 547 -47.66 -18.78 -14.64
N GLY A 548 -47.86 -19.01 -13.33
CA GLY A 548 -49.13 -18.82 -12.64
C GLY A 548 -49.22 -17.45 -11.98
N ILE A 549 -50.37 -16.80 -12.09
CA ILE A 549 -50.76 -15.61 -11.33
C ILE A 549 -51.97 -16.01 -10.49
N GLU A 550 -51.78 -16.20 -9.20
CA GLU A 550 -52.73 -16.92 -8.36
C GLU A 550 -53.22 -16.13 -7.15
N ALA A 551 -54.39 -16.50 -6.63
CA ALA A 551 -54.93 -15.86 -5.43
C ALA A 551 -54.15 -16.21 -4.16
N ALA A 552 -53.47 -17.36 -4.15
CA ALA A 552 -52.65 -17.88 -3.05
C ALA A 552 -51.52 -18.75 -3.62
N ALA A 553 -50.53 -19.07 -2.79
CA ALA A 553 -49.44 -19.97 -3.15
C ALA A 553 -49.95 -21.28 -3.80
N SER A 554 -49.29 -21.69 -4.88
CA SER A 554 -49.65 -22.81 -5.75
C SER A 554 -48.37 -23.47 -6.25
N LEU A 555 -48.42 -24.79 -6.43
CA LEU A 555 -47.35 -25.58 -7.06
C LEU A 555 -47.79 -26.09 -8.44
N ALA A 556 -48.90 -25.57 -8.98
CA ALA A 556 -49.46 -26.02 -10.25
C ALA A 556 -48.58 -25.65 -11.45
N ARG A 557 -47.76 -24.60 -11.31
CA ARG A 557 -46.89 -24.03 -12.34
C ARG A 557 -45.46 -23.95 -11.83
N GLN A 558 -44.51 -23.93 -12.77
CA GLN A 558 -43.08 -23.84 -12.44
C GLN A 558 -42.76 -22.51 -11.78
N ILE A 559 -43.34 -21.43 -12.31
CA ILE A 559 -43.25 -20.08 -11.76
C ILE A 559 -44.62 -19.73 -11.23
N ASN A 560 -44.69 -19.20 -10.02
CA ASN A 560 -45.97 -18.85 -9.42
C ASN A 560 -45.87 -17.54 -8.62
N LEU A 561 -46.53 -16.52 -9.15
CA LEU A 561 -46.71 -15.24 -8.48
C LEU A 561 -48.09 -15.23 -7.85
N ASN A 562 -48.21 -14.82 -6.60
CA ASN A 562 -49.51 -14.78 -5.92
C ASN A 562 -49.84 -13.42 -5.33
N ARG A 563 -51.14 -13.21 -5.12
CA ARG A 563 -51.71 -11.96 -4.61
C ARG A 563 -50.99 -11.45 -3.37
N ASP A 564 -50.87 -12.27 -2.34
CA ASP A 564 -50.49 -11.80 -1.01
C ASP A 564 -48.98 -11.58 -0.89
N GLU A 565 -48.16 -12.39 -1.57
CA GLU A 565 -46.70 -12.32 -1.48
C GLU A 565 -46.05 -11.43 -2.55
N HIS A 566 -46.68 -11.24 -3.72
CA HIS A 566 -46.04 -10.59 -4.86
C HIS A 566 -46.71 -9.30 -5.31
N PHE A 567 -48.02 -9.16 -5.13
CA PHE A 567 -48.77 -8.01 -5.65
C PHE A 567 -49.25 -7.07 -4.55
N ASN A 568 -49.81 -7.61 -3.47
CA ASN A 568 -50.31 -6.84 -2.31
C ASN A 568 -49.20 -6.21 -1.47
N VAL A 569 -47.95 -6.60 -1.68
CA VAL A 569 -46.80 -5.98 -1.01
C VAL A 569 -46.46 -4.61 -1.60
N PHE A 570 -46.82 -4.33 -2.87
CA PHE A 570 -46.54 -3.04 -3.52
C PHE A 570 -47.76 -2.09 -3.51
N PRO A 571 -47.56 -0.77 -3.33
CA PRO A 571 -48.65 0.21 -3.34
C PRO A 571 -48.94 0.80 -4.74
N GLY A 572 -50.11 0.52 -5.32
CA GLY A 572 -50.64 1.30 -6.47
C GLY A 572 -49.99 1.11 -7.85
N THR A 573 -49.24 0.03 -8.06
CA THR A 573 -48.19 -0.10 -9.10
C THR A 573 -48.63 -0.63 -10.47
N THR A 574 -47.71 -0.57 -11.45
CA THR A 574 -47.81 -1.29 -12.73
C THR A 574 -46.96 -2.56 -12.70
N PHE A 575 -47.57 -3.71 -12.94
CA PHE A 575 -46.89 -5.00 -13.02
C PHE A 575 -46.69 -5.42 -14.47
N ALA A 576 -45.45 -5.43 -14.94
CA ALA A 576 -45.08 -6.03 -16.22
C ALA A 576 -44.67 -7.49 -16.01
N ILE A 577 -45.32 -8.41 -16.70
CA ILE A 577 -45.11 -9.85 -16.59
C ILE A 577 -44.66 -10.40 -17.95
N GLY A 578 -43.53 -11.09 -17.95
CA GLY A 578 -42.91 -11.66 -19.14
C GLY A 578 -41.77 -10.79 -19.65
N GLY A 579 -41.66 -10.63 -20.97
CA GLY A 579 -40.57 -9.87 -21.58
C GLY A 579 -40.21 -10.38 -22.97
N VAL A 580 -39.24 -9.73 -23.58
CA VAL A 580 -38.71 -10.17 -24.88
C VAL A 580 -38.11 -11.58 -24.77
N GLY A 581 -38.60 -12.49 -25.62
CA GLY A 581 -38.13 -13.88 -25.66
C GLY A 581 -38.74 -14.82 -24.62
N TYR A 582 -39.65 -14.34 -23.76
CA TYR A 582 -40.45 -15.21 -22.92
C TYR A 582 -41.56 -15.87 -23.77
N ALA A 583 -41.61 -17.19 -23.76
CA ALA A 583 -42.50 -18.03 -24.56
C ALA A 583 -43.38 -18.97 -23.71
N GLY A 584 -43.30 -18.89 -22.38
CA GLY A 584 -44.15 -19.64 -21.47
C GLY A 584 -45.60 -19.14 -21.49
N ASP A 585 -46.52 -20.06 -21.23
CA ASP A 585 -47.93 -19.71 -21.07
C ASP A 585 -48.18 -19.04 -19.71
N ILE A 586 -49.07 -18.05 -19.68
CA ILE A 586 -49.46 -17.33 -18.46
C ILE A 586 -50.86 -17.77 -18.06
N TYR A 587 -51.00 -18.32 -16.85
CA TYR A 587 -52.26 -18.80 -16.29
C TYR A 587 -52.69 -17.89 -15.14
N ILE A 588 -53.92 -17.37 -15.20
CA ILE A 588 -54.42 -16.44 -14.20
C ILE A 588 -55.62 -17.04 -13.47
N GLY A 589 -55.46 -17.19 -12.15
CA GLY A 589 -56.52 -17.55 -11.22
C GLY A 589 -56.98 -19.01 -11.29
N GLU A 590 -56.09 -19.96 -11.59
CA GLU A 590 -56.40 -21.39 -11.51
C GLU A 590 -56.74 -21.82 -10.07
N ASN A 591 -56.16 -21.14 -9.07
CA ASN A 591 -56.40 -21.30 -7.65
C ASN A 591 -57.36 -20.22 -7.08
N GLY A 592 -58.23 -19.68 -7.93
CA GLY A 592 -59.24 -18.68 -7.58
C GLY A 592 -58.92 -17.28 -8.13
N ALA A 593 -59.94 -16.42 -8.15
CA ALA A 593 -59.82 -15.07 -8.71
C ALA A 593 -58.78 -14.21 -7.98
N VAL A 594 -57.92 -13.55 -8.74
CA VAL A 594 -56.88 -12.64 -8.25
C VAL A 594 -57.47 -11.25 -8.17
N SER A 595 -57.91 -10.85 -6.98
CA SER A 595 -58.48 -9.52 -6.75
C SER A 595 -57.53 -8.59 -6.03
N LEU A 596 -57.22 -7.45 -6.63
CA LEU A 596 -56.34 -6.40 -6.08
C LEU A 596 -57.11 -5.13 -5.69
N LEU A 597 -58.44 -5.19 -5.67
CA LEU A 597 -59.28 -4.07 -5.25
C LEU A 597 -59.06 -3.75 -3.76
N PRO A 598 -59.11 -2.45 -3.36
CA PRO A 598 -59.41 -1.28 -4.18
C PRO A 598 -58.20 -0.63 -4.89
N ARG A 599 -57.03 -1.27 -4.91
CA ARG A 599 -55.78 -0.67 -5.44
C ARG A 599 -55.78 -0.62 -6.97
N GLN A 600 -55.39 0.54 -7.53
CA GLN A 600 -55.19 0.76 -8.95
C GLN A 600 -53.92 0.06 -9.46
N SER A 601 -53.96 -1.26 -9.56
CA SER A 601 -52.85 -2.05 -10.10
C SER A 601 -52.99 -2.27 -11.61
N ASN A 602 -52.04 -1.79 -12.39
CA ASN A 602 -52.01 -2.05 -13.83
C ASN A 602 -51.28 -3.36 -14.13
N PHE A 603 -51.64 -4.03 -15.21
CA PHE A 603 -50.96 -5.24 -15.69
C PHE A 603 -50.54 -5.08 -17.14
N VAL A 604 -49.29 -5.41 -17.42
CA VAL A 604 -48.70 -5.42 -18.75
C VAL A 604 -48.18 -6.82 -19.02
N PHE A 605 -48.69 -7.49 -20.04
CA PHE A 605 -48.28 -8.85 -20.40
C PHE A 605 -47.49 -8.85 -21.71
N MET A 606 -46.36 -9.56 -21.74
CA MET A 606 -45.59 -9.80 -22.96
C MET A 606 -45.06 -11.23 -22.96
N THR A 607 -45.68 -12.10 -23.77
CA THR A 607 -45.24 -13.48 -23.99
C THR A 607 -45.45 -13.88 -25.44
N ASP A 608 -44.65 -14.80 -25.96
CA ASP A 608 -44.89 -15.50 -27.23
C ASP A 608 -45.87 -16.69 -27.05
N GLY A 609 -46.19 -17.06 -25.81
CA GLY A 609 -47.17 -18.07 -25.44
C GLY A 609 -48.62 -17.56 -25.43
N GLN A 610 -49.47 -18.30 -24.72
CA GLN A 610 -50.89 -17.97 -24.51
C GLN A 610 -51.14 -17.38 -23.12
N ILE A 611 -52.14 -16.51 -23.01
CA ILE A 611 -52.58 -15.96 -21.72
C ILE A 611 -53.98 -16.50 -21.42
N PHE A 612 -54.13 -17.26 -20.34
CA PHE A 612 -55.36 -17.88 -19.89
C PHE A 612 -55.93 -17.19 -18.66
N GLY A 613 -57.26 -17.16 -18.54
CA GLY A 613 -57.92 -16.74 -17.29
C GLY A 613 -57.87 -15.25 -17.00
N LEU A 614 -57.69 -14.38 -18.01
CA LEU A 614 -57.71 -12.92 -17.82
C LEU A 614 -58.97 -12.41 -17.11
N SER A 615 -60.11 -13.08 -17.26
CA SER A 615 -61.36 -12.76 -16.55
C SER A 615 -61.30 -13.03 -15.02
N SER A 616 -60.32 -13.81 -14.57
CA SER A 616 -60.04 -14.06 -13.15
C SER A 616 -59.24 -12.94 -12.50
N LEU A 617 -58.70 -11.99 -13.28
CA LEU A 617 -57.98 -10.81 -12.77
C LEU A 617 -58.96 -9.67 -12.50
N VAL A 618 -59.10 -9.30 -11.23
CA VAL A 618 -59.99 -8.22 -10.79
C VAL A 618 -59.16 -7.05 -10.29
N THR A 619 -59.00 -6.04 -11.16
CA THR A 619 -58.31 -4.77 -10.88
C THR A 619 -59.16 -3.58 -11.36
N ASN A 620 -58.93 -2.38 -10.81
CA ASN A 620 -59.46 -1.10 -11.31
C ASN A 620 -58.40 -0.29 -12.08
N GLY A 621 -57.22 -0.86 -12.34
CA GLY A 621 -56.22 -0.34 -13.28
C GLY A 621 -56.41 -0.86 -14.71
N SER A 622 -55.47 -0.52 -15.59
CA SER A 622 -55.43 -0.99 -16.99
C SER A 622 -54.79 -2.38 -17.12
N VAL A 623 -55.34 -3.20 -18.01
CA VAL A 623 -54.73 -4.47 -18.42
C VAL A 623 -54.33 -4.38 -19.89
N VAL A 624 -53.04 -4.48 -20.17
CA VAL A 624 -52.45 -4.32 -21.51
C VAL A 624 -51.71 -5.59 -21.89
N VAL A 625 -52.09 -6.19 -23.01
CA VAL A 625 -51.35 -7.32 -23.61
C VAL A 625 -50.52 -6.77 -24.77
N LEU A 626 -49.21 -6.66 -24.60
CA LEU A 626 -48.28 -6.15 -25.62
C LEU A 626 -47.99 -7.18 -26.70
N ASN A 627 -47.86 -8.45 -26.30
CA ASN A 627 -47.64 -9.61 -27.17
C ASN A 627 -48.34 -10.84 -26.58
N GLY A 628 -48.57 -11.86 -27.40
CA GLY A 628 -49.23 -13.10 -27.02
C GLY A 628 -50.72 -13.12 -27.37
N THR A 629 -51.33 -14.30 -27.30
CA THR A 629 -52.76 -14.49 -27.58
C THR A 629 -53.54 -14.71 -26.29
N ALA A 630 -54.41 -13.75 -25.94
CA ALA A 630 -55.36 -13.90 -24.85
C ALA A 630 -56.45 -14.91 -25.21
N VAL A 631 -56.56 -15.99 -24.43
CA VAL A 631 -57.61 -17.01 -24.57
C VAL A 631 -58.75 -16.64 -23.61
N VAL A 632 -59.76 -15.95 -24.15
CA VAL A 632 -60.97 -15.59 -23.40
C VAL A 632 -61.95 -16.76 -23.50
N SER A 633 -62.13 -17.51 -22.41
CA SER A 633 -63.25 -18.44 -22.31
C SER A 633 -64.53 -17.62 -22.08
N ASP A 634 -65.43 -17.60 -23.06
CA ASP A 634 -66.72 -16.89 -23.03
C ASP A 634 -67.44 -16.97 -21.68
N GLU A 635 -67.70 -15.80 -21.05
CA GLU A 635 -68.97 -15.41 -20.38
C GLU A 635 -68.90 -14.06 -19.60
N ASN A 636 -67.75 -13.36 -19.54
CA ASN A 636 -67.68 -11.99 -18.99
C ASN A 636 -66.51 -11.19 -19.61
N PRO A 637 -66.75 -10.26 -20.56
CA PRO A 637 -65.67 -9.49 -21.16
C PRO A 637 -65.08 -8.51 -20.14
N VAL A 638 -63.79 -8.66 -19.86
CA VAL A 638 -62.98 -7.59 -19.26
C VAL A 638 -62.82 -6.51 -20.33
N PRO A 639 -63.01 -5.21 -20.05
CA PRO A 639 -62.77 -4.18 -21.05
C PRO A 639 -61.28 -4.17 -21.39
N LEU A 640 -60.94 -4.60 -22.61
CA LEU A 640 -59.61 -4.43 -23.18
C LEU A 640 -59.48 -3.00 -23.74
N ASN A 641 -58.29 -2.41 -23.68
CA ASN A 641 -58.05 -1.00 -24.09
C ASN A 641 -58.44 -0.66 -25.53
N ASP A 642 -58.66 -1.65 -26.40
CA ASP A 642 -59.09 -1.42 -27.78
C ASP A 642 -60.63 -1.22 -27.92
N GLU A 643 -61.42 -1.33 -26.84
CA GLU A 643 -62.90 -1.22 -26.88
C GLU A 643 -63.49 0.06 -26.25
N PHE A 644 -62.68 1.02 -25.78
CA PHE A 644 -63.18 2.27 -25.17
C PHE A 644 -62.75 3.54 -25.93
N MET A 645 -63.21 3.66 -27.18
CA MET A 645 -63.50 4.97 -27.76
C MET A 645 -64.92 4.95 -28.34
N PRO A 646 -65.93 5.47 -27.63
CA PRO A 646 -67.16 5.85 -28.31
C PRO A 646 -66.81 7.04 -29.21
N ASP A 647 -66.97 6.82 -30.52
CA ASP A 647 -67.09 7.87 -31.54
C ASP A 647 -68.11 8.90 -31.03
N LEU A 648 -67.64 10.02 -30.48
CA LEU A 648 -68.50 11.15 -30.18
C LEU A 648 -68.75 11.90 -31.49
N PRO A 649 -70.00 11.98 -31.97
CA PRO A 649 -70.30 12.76 -33.15
C PRO A 649 -70.05 14.23 -32.83
N GLY A 650 -69.20 14.86 -33.63
CA GLY A 650 -69.05 16.31 -33.61
C GLY A 650 -70.38 16.95 -33.95
N ASP A 651 -70.87 17.82 -33.07
CA ASP A 651 -71.69 18.97 -33.42
C ASP A 651 -71.67 19.99 -32.26
N GLU A 652 -71.21 21.19 -32.61
CA GLU A 652 -71.60 22.51 -32.12
C GLU A 652 -71.94 22.69 -30.62
N LEU A 653 -70.96 23.19 -29.86
CA LEU A 653 -71.24 24.06 -28.71
C LEU A 653 -70.59 25.42 -28.93
N GLU A 654 -71.44 26.34 -29.37
CA GLU A 654 -71.23 27.78 -29.50
C GLU A 654 -70.98 28.38 -28.10
N ILE A 655 -69.77 28.91 -27.88
CA ILE A 655 -69.43 29.64 -26.64
C ILE A 655 -69.98 31.05 -26.77
N GLN A 656 -71.03 31.36 -26.00
CA GLN A 656 -71.48 32.73 -25.76
C GLN A 656 -70.59 33.40 -24.71
N ASP A 657 -70.01 34.54 -25.10
CA ASP A 657 -69.51 35.58 -24.19
C ASP A 657 -70.60 36.02 -23.20
N PRO A 658 -70.22 36.36 -21.96
CA PRO A 658 -70.88 37.44 -21.25
C PRO A 658 -69.90 38.58 -20.96
N GLU A 659 -70.31 39.75 -21.42
CA GLU A 659 -69.74 41.05 -21.12
C GLU A 659 -69.70 41.35 -19.61
N SER A 660 -68.77 42.24 -19.30
CA SER A 660 -68.52 42.94 -18.04
C SER A 660 -69.77 43.47 -17.33
N GLU A 661 -69.72 43.55 -16.00
CA GLU A 661 -69.94 44.81 -15.27
C GLU A 661 -69.23 44.78 -13.89
N ALA A 662 -68.70 45.95 -13.54
CA ALA A 662 -67.90 46.22 -12.36
C ALA A 662 -68.77 46.44 -11.10
N SER A 663 -68.23 46.18 -9.91
CA SER A 663 -68.30 47.14 -8.80
C SER A 663 -67.32 46.81 -7.67
N SER A 664 -66.80 47.90 -7.11
CA SER A 664 -65.79 48.08 -6.07
C SER A 664 -66.11 47.46 -4.71
N PHE A 665 -65.05 47.20 -3.93
CA PHE A 665 -64.80 47.47 -2.48
C PHE A 665 -63.68 46.49 -2.07
N GLY A 666 -62.64 46.76 -1.29
CA GLY A 666 -62.13 47.92 -0.56
C GLY A 666 -60.77 47.45 0.02
N THR A 667 -59.80 48.35 0.09
CA THR A 667 -58.42 48.10 0.54
C THR A 667 -58.36 47.84 2.05
N GLY A 668 -57.81 46.70 2.45
CA GLY A 668 -57.36 46.41 3.81
C GLY A 668 -55.92 45.92 3.78
N GLU A 669 -55.02 46.73 4.33
CA GLU A 669 -53.61 46.41 4.59
C GLU A 669 -53.49 45.17 5.48
N VAL A 670 -52.54 44.30 5.16
CA VAL A 670 -52.04 43.26 6.06
C VAL A 670 -50.58 43.61 6.37
N GLU A 671 -50.33 43.99 7.62
CA GLU A 671 -49.00 44.22 8.20
C GLU A 671 -48.18 42.93 8.21
N TYR A 672 -46.93 43.03 7.77
CA TYR A 672 -45.89 42.02 7.98
C TYR A 672 -45.31 42.21 9.38
N GLU A 673 -45.51 41.24 10.26
CA GLU A 673 -44.81 41.19 11.55
C GLU A 673 -43.49 40.42 11.37
N SER A 674 -42.39 41.17 11.41
CA SER A 674 -41.01 40.68 11.36
C SER A 674 -40.59 40.04 12.68
N ALA A 675 -40.12 38.79 12.65
CA ALA A 675 -39.44 38.15 13.79
C ALA A 675 -38.01 38.70 13.96
N PRO A 676 -37.54 38.93 15.20
CA PRO A 676 -36.25 39.55 15.44
C PRO A 676 -35.10 38.54 15.45
N THR A 677 -34.01 38.97 14.82
CA THR A 677 -32.62 38.55 15.06
C THR A 677 -32.22 38.90 16.49
N GLU A 678 -31.73 37.92 17.26
CA GLU A 678 -30.75 38.20 18.31
C GLU A 678 -29.60 37.19 18.22
N ALA A 679 -28.40 37.77 18.21
CA ALA A 679 -27.12 37.12 18.26
C ALA A 679 -26.57 37.20 19.69
N ASP A 680 -25.69 36.25 19.99
CA ASP A 680 -24.57 36.32 20.93
C ASP A 680 -24.88 36.24 22.44
N GLY A 681 -24.08 35.44 23.13
CA GLY A 681 -24.22 35.20 24.56
C GLY A 681 -23.42 33.99 25.06
N SER A 682 -22.10 34.07 24.95
CA SER A 682 -21.13 33.27 25.71
C SER A 682 -21.53 33.04 27.18
N LEU A 683 -21.31 31.84 27.73
CA LEU A 683 -20.95 31.67 29.14
C LEU A 683 -20.31 30.30 29.42
N GLN A 684 -19.06 30.38 29.88
CA GLN A 684 -18.29 29.36 30.58
C GLN A 684 -18.75 29.19 32.05
N CYS A 685 -18.16 28.14 32.66
CA CYS A 685 -18.01 27.80 34.08
C CYS A 685 -19.09 26.83 34.61
N THR A 686 -18.76 25.68 35.21
CA THR A 686 -17.59 25.29 36.03
C THR A 686 -17.38 23.79 35.96
#